data_AF-A0AA38W7Y5-F1
#
_entry.id   AF-A0AA38W7Y5-F1
#
_cell.length_a   1.000
_cell.length_b   1.000
_cell.length_c   1.000
_cell.angle_alpha   90.00
_cell.angle_beta   90.00
_cell.angle_gamma   90.00
#
_symmetry.space_group_name_H-M   'P 1'
#
loop_
_entity.id
_entity.type
_entity.pdbx_description
1 polymer ?
#
loop_
_entity_poly.entity_id
_entity_poly.type
_entity_poly.pdbx_seq_one_letter_code
_entity_poly.pdbx_strand_id
1 'polypeptide(L)'
;MQFINHNLESAIKIAETLIGHVRHDYYSSCVDSANMDKHVIRKPKQSQMQTPRLFNLNNTEFVVFTLNNTRSFKVDFEKAFDNIRWSYLWEILAHMNFGRRWISWIKGVICTAKVSVLVNGSPTNQFGLEKGVRQGDPLSPYLFILAMEGLIAALKEAKEIGLLAGVKLPNNGPVISSLHYADDAIFLGKWNDGNLRNLMKILKAENELGKSTLNGIGVPGVEITRLATTVGCKEGKIPFQYLGIPIGASMSKTESWQPLLERFSKKLSSWKAKTLSVGGRFTLCKAVLRALGVYFFSLFKAPTSILQELERKRRKFFWGSTDDKKKTAWVAWEKVLNAREKGGLGIGSLRAQNWALLTKWWWRYKTEREATWRKVIAAIHGESGYLGGLTTESLKKGVWGSIAAINKAINASNIPIESLFQRHMGDGSNIKFWLEPWGGSETLINLYPRLADLEVDVNCSLADRVYVSDGRTNFQGCWRREIRNGRELNEVSAIATYCRNISLDQGDNSWKWGLTSSGNFSVASLRYAIDDMQLPRTGTLTLWNNLVPLKVRIHTWRARLDRLPTKVNLINKGFRLHNDTCPLCNDHSKSGDHLFITCRVASEVRRQLNCWWNEIPMHINTISEFFEDTCCTNQPDLNRPLKEIIGQAYFWLIWKGRNDVVFNNKSFNTHGTANMIQTTIFSWLKSRCNRRARTMIESTQRASIHKNQNTDG
;
A
#
# COMPACT_ATOMS: atom_id res chain seq x y z
N MET A 1 -33.68 -14.29 13.44
CA MET A 1 -32.37 -14.10 12.75
C MET A 1 -32.00 -12.65 12.47
N GLN A 2 -32.88 -11.80 11.92
CA GLN A 2 -32.58 -10.37 11.70
C GLN A 2 -32.28 -9.60 13.00
N PHE A 3 -32.94 -9.94 14.11
CA PHE A 3 -32.69 -9.35 15.43
C PHE A 3 -31.31 -9.71 16.02
N ILE A 4 -30.81 -10.92 15.73
CA ILE A 4 -29.47 -11.38 16.17
C ILE A 4 -28.38 -10.70 15.32
N ASN A 5 -28.58 -10.57 14.00
CA ASN A 5 -27.62 -9.89 13.13
C ASN A 5 -27.49 -8.39 13.43
N HIS A 6 -28.59 -7.69 13.74
CA HIS A 6 -28.56 -6.28 14.10
C HIS A 6 -27.84 -6.04 15.45
N ASN A 7 -28.03 -6.96 16.41
CA ASN A 7 -27.34 -6.92 17.70
C ASN A 7 -25.85 -7.30 17.58
N LEU A 8 -25.49 -8.21 16.67
CA LEU A 8 -24.08 -8.57 16.41
C LEU A 8 -23.33 -7.42 15.74
N GLU A 9 -23.94 -6.74 14.75
CA GLU A 9 -23.35 -5.55 14.14
C GLU A 9 -23.16 -4.42 15.13
N SER A 10 -24.15 -4.20 15.99
CA SER A 10 -24.11 -3.20 17.06
C SER A 10 -23.08 -3.57 18.14
N ALA A 11 -23.01 -4.83 18.55
CA ALA A 11 -22.03 -5.32 19.52
C ALA A 11 -20.60 -5.17 19.00
N ILE A 12 -20.37 -5.46 17.71
CA ILE A 12 -19.06 -5.25 17.09
C ILE A 12 -18.75 -3.75 16.98
N LYS A 13 -19.68 -2.90 16.54
CA LYS A 13 -19.46 -1.43 16.51
C LYS A 13 -19.16 -0.85 17.89
N ILE A 14 -19.80 -1.36 18.93
CA ILE A 14 -19.57 -0.96 20.32
C ILE A 14 -18.21 -1.48 20.80
N ALA A 15 -17.83 -2.72 20.49
CA ALA A 15 -16.49 -3.23 20.77
C ALA A 15 -15.39 -2.44 20.03
N GLU A 16 -15.63 -2.08 18.77
CA GLU A 16 -14.77 -1.19 17.96
C GLU A 16 -14.62 0.19 18.63
N THR A 17 -15.72 0.77 19.09
CA THR A 17 -15.73 2.07 19.77
C THR A 17 -15.03 1.99 21.11
N LEU A 18 -15.29 0.96 21.91
CA LEU A 18 -14.72 0.79 23.25
C LEU A 18 -13.23 0.44 23.21
N ILE A 19 -12.76 -0.40 22.30
CA ILE A 19 -11.32 -0.61 22.14
C ILE A 19 -10.64 0.65 21.58
N GLY A 20 -11.38 1.47 20.81
CA GLY A 20 -10.94 2.82 20.45
C GLY A 20 -10.80 3.78 21.65
N HIS A 21 -11.57 3.59 22.73
CA HIS A 21 -11.50 4.38 23.97
C HIS A 21 -10.51 3.80 25.00
N VAL A 22 -10.37 2.48 25.08
CA VAL A 22 -9.35 1.75 25.86
C VAL A 22 -8.02 1.78 25.09
N ARG A 23 -7.63 2.94 24.55
CA ARG A 23 -6.38 3.16 23.83
C ARG A 23 -5.18 3.03 24.79
N HIS A 24 -4.91 1.81 25.23
CA HIS A 24 -3.58 1.43 25.65
C HIS A 24 -2.77 1.08 24.40
N ASP A 25 -1.59 1.69 24.31
CA ASP A 25 -0.62 1.66 23.21
C ASP A 25 -0.29 0.26 22.65
N TYR A 26 -0.60 -0.81 23.39
CA TYR A 26 -0.26 -2.19 23.06
C TYR A 26 -1.18 -2.83 22.00
N TYR A 27 -2.47 -2.48 21.95
CA TYR A 27 -3.47 -3.11 21.06
C TYR A 27 -4.16 -2.15 20.08
N SER A 28 -3.83 -0.84 20.11
CA SER A 28 -4.34 0.22 19.21
C SER A 28 -4.40 -0.18 17.73
N SER A 29 -3.62 -1.20 17.37
CA SER A 29 -3.44 -1.64 16.02
C SER A 29 -4.16 -2.98 15.70
N CYS A 30 -4.36 -3.93 16.61
CA CYS A 30 -5.05 -5.19 16.28
C CYS A 30 -6.52 -4.99 15.82
N VAL A 31 -7.19 -3.93 16.30
CA VAL A 31 -8.57 -3.57 15.97
C VAL A 31 -8.79 -3.27 14.48
N ASP A 32 -7.79 -2.69 13.81
CA ASP A 32 -7.84 -2.41 12.36
C ASP A 32 -7.85 -3.69 11.50
N SER A 33 -7.42 -4.83 12.07
CA SER A 33 -7.43 -6.12 11.36
C SER A 33 -8.78 -6.82 11.39
N ALA A 34 -9.57 -6.63 12.45
CA ALA A 34 -10.90 -7.21 12.58
C ALA A 34 -12.00 -6.36 11.87
N ASN A 35 -11.76 -5.05 11.69
CA ASN A 35 -12.62 -4.14 10.93
C ASN A 35 -12.75 -4.44 9.42
N MET A 36 -12.06 -5.46 8.89
CA MET A 36 -12.03 -5.78 7.46
C MET A 36 -12.96 -6.93 7.03
N ASP A 37 -13.49 -7.74 7.96
CA ASP A 37 -14.35 -8.88 7.60
C ASP A 37 -15.81 -8.48 7.29
N LYS A 38 -16.20 -7.21 7.49
CA LYS A 38 -17.56 -6.70 7.22
C LYS A 38 -17.78 -6.05 5.85
N HIS A 39 -16.75 -5.85 5.03
CA HIS A 39 -16.88 -5.21 3.72
C HIS A 39 -16.61 -6.15 2.54
N VAL A 40 -17.34 -7.28 2.52
CA VAL A 40 -17.31 -8.26 1.41
C VAL A 40 -17.97 -7.75 0.12
N ILE A 41 -18.57 -6.54 0.07
CA ILE A 41 -19.25 -6.04 -1.14
C ILE A 41 -18.57 -4.81 -1.80
N ARG A 42 -17.61 -4.12 -1.18
CA ARG A 42 -16.87 -3.03 -1.86
C ARG A 42 -15.39 -2.98 -1.46
N LYS A 43 -14.52 -3.41 -2.39
CA LYS A 43 -13.04 -3.25 -2.49
C LYS A 43 -12.27 -3.10 -1.16
N PRO A 44 -11.46 -4.10 -0.76
CA PRO A 44 -10.62 -3.98 0.44
C PRO A 44 -9.49 -2.96 0.22
N LYS A 45 -9.38 -1.96 1.10
CA LYS A 45 -8.14 -1.19 1.26
C LYS A 45 -7.17 -2.00 2.13
N GLN A 46 -6.33 -2.83 1.49
CA GLN A 46 -5.24 -3.63 2.09
C GLN A 46 -4.26 -2.83 3.00
N SER A 47 -4.35 -1.50 3.06
CA SER A 47 -3.41 -0.63 3.77
C SER A 47 -3.64 -0.51 5.28
N GLN A 48 -4.81 -0.91 5.80
CA GLN A 48 -5.14 -0.74 7.24
C GLN A 48 -4.75 -1.97 8.09
N MET A 49 -4.88 -3.19 7.55
CA MET A 49 -4.41 -4.44 8.20
C MET A 49 -2.90 -4.48 8.49
N GLN A 50 -2.10 -3.64 7.82
CA GLN A 50 -0.63 -3.72 7.86
C GLN A 50 -0.02 -2.85 8.96
N THR A 51 -0.60 -1.69 9.23
CA THR A 51 -0.15 -0.73 10.26
C THR A 51 0.19 -1.35 11.63
N PRO A 52 -0.58 -2.34 12.13
CA PRO A 52 -0.37 -3.04 13.40
C PRO A 52 0.79 -4.00 13.45
N ARG A 53 0.83 -4.89 12.46
CA ARG A 53 1.92 -5.85 12.31
C ARG A 53 3.23 -5.11 12.12
N LEU A 54 3.21 -4.08 11.26
CA LEU A 54 4.37 -3.24 11.00
C LEU A 54 4.82 -2.43 12.21
N PHE A 55 3.90 -2.02 13.10
CA PHE A 55 4.24 -1.38 14.38
C PHE A 55 5.01 -2.32 15.31
N ASN A 56 4.47 -3.53 15.56
CA ASN A 56 5.15 -4.51 16.42
C ASN A 56 6.48 -4.96 15.84
N LEU A 57 6.56 -5.10 14.51
CA LEU A 57 7.80 -5.45 13.82
C LEU A 57 8.84 -4.36 13.95
N ASN A 58 8.46 -3.10 13.70
CA ASN A 58 9.35 -1.96 13.91
C ASN A 58 9.86 -1.92 15.34
N ASN A 59 8.97 -1.94 16.33
CA ASN A 59 9.41 -1.90 17.72
C ASN A 59 10.29 -3.10 18.09
N THR A 60 9.96 -4.30 17.61
CA THR A 60 10.79 -5.50 17.86
C THR A 60 12.17 -5.30 17.25
N GLU A 61 12.25 -4.91 15.97
CA GLU A 61 13.52 -4.73 15.28
C GLU A 61 14.33 -3.58 15.90
N PHE A 62 13.70 -2.45 16.22
CA PHE A 62 14.39 -1.30 16.83
C PHE A 62 14.87 -1.57 18.24
N VAL A 63 14.06 -2.22 19.07
CA VAL A 63 14.43 -2.51 20.46
C VAL A 63 15.48 -3.62 20.52
N VAL A 64 15.35 -4.67 19.69
CA VAL A 64 16.29 -5.80 19.64
C VAL A 64 17.70 -5.37 19.22
N PHE A 65 17.84 -4.32 18.42
CA PHE A 65 19.16 -3.91 17.90
C PHE A 65 19.83 -2.76 18.63
N THR A 66 19.13 -2.07 19.53
CA THR A 66 19.68 -0.86 20.16
C THR A 66 20.35 -1.15 21.51
N LEU A 67 20.10 -2.30 22.13
CA LEU A 67 20.45 -2.51 23.55
C LEU A 67 21.10 -3.88 23.81
N ASN A 68 22.37 -3.83 24.22
CA ASN A 68 23.13 -4.99 24.71
C ASN A 68 22.55 -5.50 26.05
N ASN A 69 22.73 -6.80 26.34
CA ASN A 69 22.22 -7.49 27.52
C ASN A 69 20.68 -7.48 27.65
N THR A 70 20.00 -7.56 26.51
CA THR A 70 18.54 -7.60 26.44
C THR A 70 18.04 -9.01 26.20
N ARG A 71 17.01 -9.41 26.96
CA ARG A 71 16.25 -10.64 26.75
C ARG A 71 15.06 -10.37 25.83
N SER A 72 14.85 -11.26 24.87
CA SER A 72 13.61 -11.38 24.11
C SER A 72 13.03 -12.77 24.28
N PHE A 73 11.91 -12.86 24.99
CA PHE A 73 11.21 -14.11 25.24
C PHE A 73 9.94 -14.15 24.40
N LYS A 74 9.99 -14.91 23.31
CA LYS A 74 8.82 -15.13 22.45
C LYS A 74 8.01 -16.28 23.01
N VAL A 75 6.78 -15.99 23.39
CA VAL A 75 5.83 -16.95 23.95
C VAL A 75 4.84 -17.35 22.87
N ASP A 76 4.59 -18.65 22.77
CA ASP A 76 3.54 -19.22 21.91
C ASP A 76 2.40 -19.72 22.81
N PHE A 77 1.24 -19.05 22.77
CA PHE A 77 0.08 -19.50 23.54
C PHE A 77 -0.54 -20.72 22.87
N GLU A 78 -0.49 -21.87 23.55
CA GLU A 78 -1.09 -23.08 23.02
C GLU A 78 -2.60 -22.88 22.81
N LYS A 79 -3.04 -23.03 21.55
CA LYS A 79 -4.46 -22.95 21.15
C LYS A 79 -5.17 -21.74 21.79
N ALA A 80 -4.57 -20.56 21.63
CA ALA A 80 -4.92 -19.35 22.38
C ALA A 80 -6.43 -19.02 22.39
N PHE A 81 -7.11 -19.19 21.25
CA PHE A 81 -8.57 -18.97 21.14
C PHE A 81 -9.38 -20.04 21.88
N ASP A 82 -8.97 -21.30 21.80
CA ASP A 82 -9.70 -22.45 22.37
C ASP A 82 -9.54 -22.53 23.90
N ASN A 83 -8.52 -21.88 24.45
CA ASN A 83 -8.15 -21.98 25.86
C ASN A 83 -8.62 -20.81 26.74
N ILE A 84 -9.32 -19.80 26.20
CA ILE A 84 -9.88 -18.72 27.00
C ILE A 84 -10.94 -19.27 27.97
N ARG A 85 -10.69 -19.18 29.27
CA ARG A 85 -11.70 -19.49 30.28
C ARG A 85 -12.80 -18.43 30.28
N TRP A 86 -14.04 -18.87 30.18
CA TRP A 86 -15.19 -17.98 30.13
C TRP A 86 -15.35 -17.15 31.41
N SER A 87 -15.15 -17.76 32.58
CA SER A 87 -15.18 -17.02 33.87
C SER A 87 -14.25 -15.81 33.86
N TYR A 88 -13.01 -16.01 33.45
CA TYR A 88 -12.02 -14.94 33.29
C TYR A 88 -12.47 -13.85 32.31
N LEU A 89 -13.01 -14.24 31.15
CA LEU A 89 -13.52 -13.28 30.17
C LEU A 89 -14.66 -12.42 30.77
N TRP A 90 -15.56 -13.02 31.55
CA TRP A 90 -16.65 -12.28 32.21
C TRP A 90 -16.14 -11.29 33.25
N GLU A 91 -15.14 -11.69 34.04
CA GLU A 91 -14.49 -10.83 35.02
C GLU A 91 -13.83 -9.63 34.35
N ILE A 92 -13.04 -9.85 33.29
CA ILE A 92 -12.39 -8.77 32.54
C ILE A 92 -13.41 -7.80 31.97
N LEU A 93 -14.47 -8.29 31.34
CA LEU A 93 -15.54 -7.43 30.81
C LEU A 93 -16.23 -6.63 31.92
N ALA A 94 -16.48 -7.23 33.08
CA ALA A 94 -17.04 -6.52 34.22
C ALA A 94 -16.09 -5.43 34.74
N HIS A 95 -14.79 -5.73 34.88
CA HIS A 95 -13.77 -4.77 35.28
C HIS A 95 -13.60 -3.61 34.30
N MET A 96 -13.83 -3.85 33.01
CA MET A 96 -13.84 -2.82 31.98
C MET A 96 -15.17 -2.04 31.90
N ASN A 97 -16.04 -2.17 32.92
CA ASN A 97 -17.33 -1.49 33.05
C ASN A 97 -18.35 -1.84 31.94
N PHE A 98 -18.25 -3.02 31.32
CA PHE A 98 -19.32 -3.46 30.42
C PHE A 98 -20.61 -3.75 31.21
N GLY A 99 -21.73 -3.20 30.75
CA GLY A 99 -23.02 -3.37 31.43
C GLY A 99 -23.45 -4.84 31.50
N ARG A 100 -24.11 -5.22 32.61
CA ARG A 100 -24.58 -6.61 32.85
C ARG A 100 -25.39 -7.20 31.69
N ARG A 101 -26.22 -6.39 31.04
CA ARG A 101 -27.00 -6.79 29.86
C ARG A 101 -26.12 -7.22 28.69
N TRP A 102 -25.04 -6.48 28.44
CA TRP A 102 -24.10 -6.78 27.37
C TRP A 102 -23.33 -8.06 27.65
N ILE A 103 -22.82 -8.22 28.87
CA ILE A 103 -22.13 -9.45 29.30
C ILE A 103 -23.07 -10.66 29.15
N SER A 104 -24.35 -10.52 29.49
CA SER A 104 -25.35 -11.58 29.30
C SER A 104 -25.54 -11.96 27.82
N TRP A 105 -25.52 -10.99 26.90
CA TRP A 105 -25.55 -11.28 25.47
C TRP A 105 -24.32 -12.04 24.99
N ILE A 106 -23.12 -11.64 25.42
CA ILE A 106 -21.89 -12.36 25.06
C ILE A 106 -21.90 -13.79 25.60
N LYS A 107 -22.33 -13.97 26.86
CA LYS A 107 -22.56 -15.31 27.44
C LYS A 107 -23.51 -16.13 26.58
N GLY A 108 -24.63 -15.54 26.14
CA GLY A 108 -25.58 -16.19 25.25
C GLY A 108 -24.96 -16.62 23.92
N VAL A 109 -24.13 -15.78 23.30
CA VAL A 109 -23.46 -16.09 22.03
C VAL A 109 -22.44 -17.22 22.18
N ILE A 110 -21.66 -17.20 23.26
CA ILE A 110 -20.55 -18.13 23.46
C ILE A 110 -21.02 -19.47 24.04
N CYS A 111 -21.82 -19.44 25.11
CA CYS A 111 -22.20 -20.65 25.85
C CYS A 111 -23.21 -21.52 25.11
N THR A 112 -23.94 -20.99 24.12
CA THR A 112 -24.90 -21.77 23.33
C THR A 112 -24.28 -22.50 22.14
N ALA A 113 -23.00 -22.26 21.87
CA ALA A 113 -22.30 -22.93 20.77
C ALA A 113 -22.13 -24.42 21.06
N LYS A 114 -22.49 -25.24 20.06
CA LYS A 114 -22.26 -26.70 20.06
C LYS A 114 -21.31 -27.07 18.93
N VAL A 115 -20.47 -28.08 19.17
CA VAL A 115 -19.47 -28.57 18.21
C VAL A 115 -19.65 -30.08 18.00
N SER A 116 -19.33 -30.56 16.81
CA SER A 116 -19.18 -31.98 16.48
C SER A 116 -17.81 -32.19 15.82
N VAL A 117 -17.23 -33.37 16.00
CA VAL A 117 -15.95 -33.74 15.39
C VAL A 117 -16.24 -34.61 14.18
N LEU A 118 -15.58 -34.37 13.05
CA LEU A 118 -15.70 -35.23 11.89
C LEU A 118 -14.79 -36.46 12.05
N VAL A 119 -15.38 -37.64 12.16
CA VAL A 119 -14.67 -38.92 12.16
C VAL A 119 -14.99 -39.62 10.84
N ASN A 120 -13.97 -39.88 10.03
CA ASN A 120 -14.12 -40.45 8.67
C ASN A 120 -15.12 -39.69 7.79
N GLY A 121 -15.14 -38.35 7.91
CA GLY A 121 -16.04 -37.49 7.14
C GLY A 121 -17.47 -37.41 7.67
N SER A 122 -17.81 -38.16 8.73
CA SER A 122 -19.14 -38.12 9.36
C SER A 122 -19.08 -37.37 10.70
N PRO A 123 -20.02 -36.46 11.00
CA PRO A 123 -20.04 -35.74 12.26
C PRO A 123 -20.44 -36.64 13.43
N THR A 124 -19.74 -36.51 14.55
CA THR A 124 -20.13 -37.11 15.83
C THR A 124 -21.33 -36.39 16.45
N ASN A 125 -21.84 -36.93 17.57
CA ASN A 125 -22.81 -36.24 18.39
C ASN A 125 -22.30 -34.85 18.82
N GLN A 126 -23.22 -33.89 18.85
CA GLN A 126 -22.90 -32.53 19.28
C GLN A 126 -22.67 -32.48 20.79
N PHE A 127 -21.65 -31.75 21.20
CA PHE A 127 -21.37 -31.45 22.60
C PHE A 127 -21.18 -29.94 22.79
N GLY A 128 -21.43 -29.47 24.02
CA GLY A 128 -21.22 -28.08 24.40
C GLY A 128 -19.74 -27.78 24.64
N LEU A 129 -19.37 -26.52 24.44
CA LEU A 129 -18.05 -26.03 24.84
C LEU A 129 -18.09 -25.57 26.31
N GLU A 130 -16.94 -25.61 26.99
CA GLU A 130 -16.79 -25.09 28.36
C GLU A 130 -15.82 -23.90 28.44
N LYS A 131 -15.01 -23.74 27.40
CA LYS A 131 -14.02 -22.67 27.25
C LYS A 131 -13.78 -22.38 25.77
N GLY A 132 -13.11 -21.27 25.53
CA GLY A 132 -12.66 -20.83 24.22
C GLY A 132 -13.64 -19.91 23.51
N VAL A 133 -13.13 -19.23 22.49
CA VAL A 133 -13.89 -18.37 21.58
C VAL A 133 -13.72 -18.91 20.16
N ARG A 134 -14.74 -18.74 19.31
CA ARG A 134 -14.81 -19.46 18.04
C ARG A 134 -13.91 -18.83 16.98
N GLN A 135 -12.96 -19.60 16.45
CA GLN A 135 -12.20 -19.15 15.29
C GLN A 135 -13.12 -19.01 14.05
N GLY A 136 -13.00 -17.88 13.35
CA GLY A 136 -13.85 -17.54 12.21
C GLY A 136 -15.17 -16.84 12.57
N ASP A 137 -15.48 -16.66 13.85
CA ASP A 137 -16.54 -15.76 14.30
C ASP A 137 -16.01 -14.31 14.36
N PRO A 138 -16.68 -13.32 13.72
CA PRO A 138 -16.24 -11.93 13.72
C PRO A 138 -16.05 -11.29 15.11
N LEU A 139 -16.74 -11.78 16.14
CA LEU A 139 -16.66 -11.22 17.50
C LEU A 139 -15.46 -11.76 18.30
N SER A 140 -15.10 -13.01 18.05
CA SER A 140 -14.10 -13.75 18.81
C SER A 140 -12.70 -13.08 18.86
N PRO A 141 -12.17 -12.48 17.77
CA PRO A 141 -10.91 -11.73 17.82
C PRO A 141 -10.92 -10.55 18.81
N TYR A 142 -12.05 -9.84 18.92
CA TYR A 142 -12.16 -8.71 19.84
C TYR A 142 -12.21 -9.19 21.29
N LEU A 143 -12.96 -10.25 21.55
CA LEU A 143 -13.02 -10.86 22.89
C LEU A 143 -11.66 -11.42 23.32
N PHE A 144 -10.89 -11.97 22.37
CA PHE A 144 -9.52 -12.38 22.62
C PHE A 144 -8.64 -11.20 23.02
N ILE A 145 -8.70 -10.07 22.28
CA ILE A 145 -7.95 -8.85 22.61
C ILE A 145 -8.34 -8.34 24.01
N LEU A 146 -9.63 -8.29 24.33
CA LEU A 146 -10.10 -7.86 25.65
C LEU A 146 -9.57 -8.77 26.75
N ALA A 147 -9.63 -10.09 26.57
CA ALA A 147 -9.05 -11.04 27.51
C ALA A 147 -7.54 -10.80 27.71
N MET A 148 -6.81 -10.51 26.63
CA MET A 148 -5.38 -10.23 26.72
C MET A 148 -5.04 -8.90 27.40
N GLU A 149 -5.96 -7.93 27.44
CA GLU A 149 -5.76 -6.67 28.15
C GLU A 149 -5.52 -6.89 29.65
N GLY A 150 -6.16 -7.90 30.24
CA GLY A 150 -5.91 -8.29 31.64
C GLY A 150 -4.46 -8.73 31.89
N LEU A 151 -3.86 -9.47 30.94
CA LEU A 151 -2.44 -9.81 31.02
C LEU A 151 -1.54 -8.57 30.90
N ILE A 152 -1.87 -7.65 30.00
CA ILE A 152 -1.12 -6.40 29.83
C ILE A 152 -1.19 -5.52 31.07
N ALA A 153 -2.36 -5.41 31.69
CA ALA A 153 -2.55 -4.70 32.94
C ALA A 153 -1.68 -5.30 34.06
N ALA A 154 -1.68 -6.63 34.21
CA ALA A 154 -0.83 -7.32 35.19
C ALA A 154 0.68 -7.07 34.96
N LEU A 155 1.13 -7.06 33.70
CA LEU A 155 2.53 -6.75 33.36
C LEU A 155 2.87 -5.29 33.68
N LYS A 156 1.94 -4.37 33.45
CA LYS A 156 2.10 -2.95 33.74
C LYS A 156 2.23 -2.71 35.24
N GLU A 157 1.33 -3.29 36.04
CA GLU A 157 1.39 -3.22 37.49
C GLU A 157 2.69 -3.83 38.02
N ALA A 158 3.06 -5.04 37.57
CA ALA A 158 4.31 -5.69 37.95
C ALA A 158 5.56 -4.86 37.63
N LYS A 159 5.50 -4.03 36.58
CA LYS A 159 6.56 -3.09 36.23
C LYS A 159 6.57 -1.86 37.16
N GLU A 160 5.40 -1.33 37.50
CA GLU A 160 5.25 -0.17 38.40
C GLU A 160 5.76 -0.48 39.82
N ILE A 161 5.50 -1.69 40.33
CA ILE A 161 6.02 -2.16 41.62
C ILE A 161 7.44 -2.74 41.55
N GLY A 162 8.09 -2.70 40.39
CA GLY A 162 9.49 -3.10 40.21
C GLY A 162 9.76 -4.61 40.14
N LEU A 163 8.73 -5.47 40.07
CA LEU A 163 8.91 -6.92 39.88
C LEU A 163 9.43 -7.27 38.48
N LEU A 164 9.08 -6.48 37.46
CA LEU A 164 9.53 -6.65 36.08
C LEU A 164 10.34 -5.45 35.61
N ALA A 165 11.56 -5.71 35.14
CA ALA A 165 12.42 -4.73 34.51
C ALA A 165 12.33 -4.83 32.98
N GLY A 166 11.57 -3.91 32.38
CA GLY A 166 11.53 -3.73 30.94
C GLY A 166 12.81 -3.13 30.36
N VAL A 167 12.80 -2.91 29.05
CA VAL A 167 13.92 -2.34 28.30
C VAL A 167 13.79 -0.82 28.25
N LYS A 168 14.68 -0.11 28.97
CA LYS A 168 14.70 1.36 29.00
C LYS A 168 15.43 1.91 27.79
N LEU A 169 14.73 2.71 26.99
CA LEU A 169 15.31 3.38 25.83
C LEU A 169 16.10 4.65 26.24
N PRO A 170 17.08 5.08 25.42
CA PRO A 170 17.85 6.31 25.67
C PRO A 170 16.96 7.58 25.59
N ASN A 171 17.52 8.75 25.92
CA ASN A 171 16.87 10.06 25.80
C ASN A 171 15.49 10.15 26.47
N ASN A 172 15.37 9.56 27.67
CA ASN A 172 14.12 9.46 28.43
C ASN A 172 12.95 8.81 27.64
N GLY A 173 13.29 7.89 26.73
CA GLY A 173 12.33 7.18 25.91
C GLY A 173 11.46 6.19 26.70
N PRO A 174 10.41 5.64 26.06
CA PRO A 174 9.50 4.70 26.72
C PRO A 174 10.24 3.42 27.12
N VAL A 175 9.82 2.84 28.24
CA VAL A 175 10.31 1.52 28.69
C VAL A 175 9.42 0.43 28.10
N ILE A 176 9.97 -0.42 27.24
CA ILE A 176 9.23 -1.47 26.54
C ILE A 176 9.41 -2.81 27.27
N SER A 177 8.31 -3.42 27.69
CA SER A 177 8.30 -4.72 28.42
C SER A 177 7.64 -5.85 27.65
N SER A 178 6.76 -5.54 26.69
CA SER A 178 6.14 -6.54 25.83
C SER A 178 5.65 -5.95 24.52
N LEU A 179 5.51 -6.82 23.51
CA LEU A 179 4.97 -6.54 22.19
C LEU A 179 4.01 -7.68 21.84
N HIS A 180 2.76 -7.36 21.56
CA HIS A 180 1.70 -8.34 21.37
C HIS A 180 1.04 -8.17 20.00
N TYR A 181 0.91 -9.25 19.24
CA TYR A 181 0.11 -9.30 18.03
C TYR A 181 -0.81 -10.51 18.07
N ALA A 182 -2.07 -10.31 18.45
CA ALA A 182 -2.98 -11.41 18.77
C ALA A 182 -2.31 -12.41 19.76
N ASP A 183 -2.16 -13.66 19.36
CA ASP A 183 -1.53 -14.75 20.12
C ASP A 183 0.01 -14.75 20.07
N ASP A 184 0.63 -14.03 19.14
CA ASP A 184 2.08 -13.86 19.09
C ASP A 184 2.51 -12.80 20.13
N ALA A 185 3.15 -13.22 21.23
CA ALA A 185 3.65 -12.32 22.27
C ALA A 185 5.18 -12.39 22.41
N ILE A 186 5.82 -11.22 22.43
CA ILE A 186 7.25 -11.07 22.73
C ILE A 186 7.39 -10.26 24.01
N PHE A 187 8.02 -10.84 25.02
CA PHE A 187 8.36 -10.16 26.26
C PHE A 187 9.81 -9.70 26.25
N LEU A 188 10.02 -8.44 26.57
CA LEU A 188 11.31 -7.78 26.53
C LEU A 188 11.71 -7.38 27.95
N GLY A 189 12.98 -7.59 28.29
CA GLY A 189 13.48 -7.17 29.60
C GLY A 189 14.97 -7.30 29.73
N LYS A 190 15.51 -6.84 30.85
CA LYS A 190 16.92 -7.06 31.18
C LYS A 190 17.21 -8.56 31.33
N TRP A 191 18.38 -8.99 30.87
CA TRP A 191 18.86 -10.36 31.08
C TRP A 191 19.17 -10.59 32.56
N ASN A 192 18.22 -11.15 33.29
CA ASN A 192 18.31 -11.46 34.71
C ASN A 192 17.36 -12.62 35.04
N ASP A 193 17.87 -13.65 35.71
CA ASP A 193 17.13 -14.84 36.16
C ASP A 193 15.87 -14.48 36.98
N GLY A 194 15.96 -13.52 37.91
CA GLY A 194 14.83 -13.05 38.70
C GLY A 194 13.74 -12.40 37.86
N ASN A 195 14.13 -11.58 36.88
CA ASN A 195 13.20 -10.95 35.94
C ASN A 195 12.51 -11.98 35.03
N LEU A 196 13.14 -13.14 34.77
CA LEU A 196 12.53 -14.24 34.01
C LEU A 196 11.56 -15.03 34.88
N ARG A 197 11.99 -15.42 36.08
CA ARG A 197 11.12 -16.11 37.04
C ARG A 197 9.86 -15.32 37.37
N ASN A 198 9.97 -14.01 37.58
CA ASN A 198 8.80 -13.16 37.83
C ASN A 198 7.84 -13.12 36.63
N LEU A 199 8.38 -13.05 35.41
CA LEU A 199 7.56 -13.15 34.20
C LEU A 199 6.83 -14.49 34.12
N MET A 200 7.53 -15.59 34.40
CA MET A 200 6.95 -16.94 34.38
C MET A 200 5.82 -17.10 35.42
N LYS A 201 6.00 -16.53 36.62
CA LYS A 201 4.96 -16.47 37.66
C LYS A 201 3.72 -15.69 37.20
N ILE A 202 3.91 -14.54 36.54
CA ILE A 202 2.80 -13.74 36.00
C ILE A 202 2.06 -14.50 34.90
N LEU A 203 2.80 -15.18 34.02
CA LEU A 203 2.22 -16.02 32.96
C LEU A 203 1.58 -17.31 33.51
N LYS A 204 1.81 -17.64 34.78
CA LYS A 204 1.43 -18.92 35.40
C LYS A 204 1.85 -20.13 34.55
N ALA A 205 3.01 -20.01 33.91
CA ALA A 205 3.58 -21.07 33.08
C ALA A 205 4.66 -21.79 33.91
N GLU A 206 4.42 -23.04 34.26
CA GLU A 206 5.40 -23.87 34.96
C GLU A 206 5.92 -24.92 33.96
N ASN A 207 7.20 -24.81 33.59
CA ASN A 207 8.03 -25.82 32.91
C ASN A 207 7.54 -26.51 31.62
N GLU A 208 6.48 -26.05 30.95
CA GLU A 208 5.98 -26.63 29.69
C GLU A 208 5.79 -25.58 28.59
N LEU A 209 6.89 -24.98 28.11
CA LEU A 209 6.88 -23.96 27.05
C LEU A 209 7.63 -24.42 25.79
N GLY A 210 7.44 -25.68 25.38
CA GLY A 210 8.22 -26.32 24.31
C GLY A 210 8.14 -25.69 22.91
N LYS A 211 7.20 -24.76 22.66
CA LYS A 211 7.14 -23.96 21.42
C LYS A 211 7.69 -22.53 21.57
N SER A 212 7.73 -22.02 22.80
CA SER A 212 8.28 -20.69 23.11
C SER A 212 9.80 -20.69 22.95
N THR A 213 10.35 -19.52 22.60
CA THR A 213 11.79 -19.37 22.36
C THR A 213 12.37 -18.21 23.17
N LEU A 214 13.50 -18.47 23.83
CA LEU A 214 14.27 -17.47 24.56
C LEU A 214 15.47 -17.01 23.74
N ASN A 215 15.54 -15.72 23.43
CA ASN A 215 16.63 -15.10 22.69
C ASN A 215 17.38 -14.12 23.60
N GLY A 216 18.72 -14.16 23.58
CA GLY A 216 19.60 -13.21 24.26
C GLY A 216 20.36 -12.34 23.26
N ILE A 217 20.33 -11.03 23.45
CA ILE A 217 21.02 -10.06 22.59
C ILE A 217 22.28 -9.58 23.30
N GLY A 218 23.44 -9.89 22.71
CA GLY A 218 24.74 -9.62 23.34
C GLY A 218 25.04 -10.55 24.52
N VAL A 219 24.36 -11.71 24.58
CA VAL A 219 24.50 -12.70 25.66
C VAL A 219 25.19 -13.96 25.10
N PRO A 220 26.16 -14.56 25.82
CA PRO A 220 26.78 -15.82 25.40
C PRO A 220 25.75 -16.95 25.26
N GLY A 221 25.89 -17.79 24.23
CA GLY A 221 24.95 -18.88 23.96
C GLY A 221 24.73 -19.83 25.15
N VAL A 222 25.79 -20.12 25.90
CA VAL A 222 25.75 -20.99 27.10
C VAL A 222 24.73 -20.49 28.14
N GLU A 223 24.66 -19.18 28.38
CA GLU A 223 23.68 -18.59 29.30
C GLU A 223 22.25 -18.67 28.77
N ILE A 224 22.08 -18.55 27.45
CA ILE A 224 20.77 -18.69 26.82
C ILE A 224 20.27 -20.12 26.98
N THR A 225 21.12 -21.12 26.69
CA THR A 225 20.79 -22.53 26.85
C THR A 225 20.46 -22.88 28.30
N ARG A 226 21.24 -22.37 29.28
CA ARG A 226 21.00 -22.56 30.72
C ARG A 226 19.60 -22.07 31.12
N LEU A 227 19.27 -20.83 30.78
CA LEU A 227 17.97 -20.24 31.14
C LEU A 227 16.81 -20.82 30.36
N ALA A 228 17.01 -21.16 29.08
CA ALA A 228 15.98 -21.79 28.27
C ALA A 228 15.58 -23.15 28.85
N THR A 229 16.57 -23.95 29.27
CA THR A 229 16.38 -25.25 29.91
C THR A 229 15.66 -25.11 31.26
N THR A 230 16.06 -24.14 32.07
CA THR A 230 15.43 -23.87 33.39
C THR A 230 13.95 -23.54 33.27
N VAL A 231 13.55 -22.89 32.18
CA VAL A 231 12.17 -22.47 31.92
C VAL A 231 11.37 -23.52 31.13
N GLY A 232 12.02 -24.56 30.60
CA GLY A 232 11.38 -25.56 29.74
C GLY A 232 11.00 -25.01 28.37
N CYS A 233 11.81 -24.11 27.79
CA CYS A 233 11.58 -23.51 26.47
C CYS A 233 12.78 -23.73 25.52
N LYS A 234 12.62 -23.41 24.24
CA LYS A 234 13.68 -23.57 23.24
C LYS A 234 14.67 -22.40 23.26
N GLU A 235 15.95 -22.71 23.05
CA GLU A 235 16.94 -21.69 22.74
C GLU A 235 16.61 -21.03 21.39
N GLY A 236 16.51 -19.70 21.39
CA GLY A 236 16.26 -18.91 20.21
C GLY A 236 17.55 -18.46 19.52
N LYS A 237 17.49 -18.25 18.19
CA LYS A 237 18.63 -17.80 17.38
C LYS A 237 18.24 -16.55 16.60
N ILE A 238 19.18 -15.62 16.48
CA ILE A 238 19.05 -14.43 15.64
C ILE A 238 19.81 -14.68 14.32
N PRO A 239 19.21 -14.45 13.14
CA PRO A 239 17.85 -13.94 12.91
C PRO A 239 16.75 -15.00 13.09
N PHE A 240 15.54 -14.56 13.46
CA PHE A 240 14.34 -15.41 13.55
C PHE A 240 13.14 -14.82 12.80
N GLN A 241 12.17 -15.66 12.45
CA GLN A 241 10.93 -15.21 11.80
C GLN A 241 9.91 -14.74 12.85
N TYR A 242 9.41 -13.51 12.68
CA TYR A 242 8.30 -12.96 13.45
C TYR A 242 7.30 -12.32 12.48
N LEU A 243 6.03 -12.70 12.58
CA LEU A 243 4.96 -12.24 11.67
C LEU A 243 5.33 -12.33 10.18
N GLY A 244 6.15 -13.31 9.81
CA GLY A 244 6.62 -13.53 8.43
C GLY A 244 7.69 -12.56 7.92
N ILE A 245 8.39 -11.88 8.83
CA ILE A 245 9.59 -11.05 8.57
C ILE A 245 10.78 -11.62 9.34
N PRO A 246 11.97 -11.67 8.74
CA PRO A 246 13.19 -12.02 9.47
C PRO A 246 13.64 -10.86 10.37
N ILE A 247 13.42 -10.98 11.67
CA ILE A 247 13.99 -10.08 12.68
C ILE A 247 15.44 -10.48 12.90
N GLY A 248 16.35 -9.51 12.91
CA GLY A 248 17.78 -9.81 13.06
C GLY A 248 18.55 -9.84 11.74
N ALA A 249 17.85 -9.92 10.60
CA ALA A 249 18.50 -10.14 9.31
C ALA A 249 18.97 -8.84 8.67
N SER A 250 20.10 -8.92 7.98
CA SER A 250 20.59 -7.79 7.18
C SER A 250 19.78 -7.71 5.88
N MET A 251 18.82 -6.80 5.81
CA MET A 251 17.96 -6.64 4.63
C MET A 251 18.63 -5.93 3.44
N SER A 252 19.89 -5.50 3.58
CA SER A 252 20.73 -5.11 2.45
C SER A 252 21.26 -6.31 1.67
N LYS A 253 21.30 -7.49 2.28
CA LYS A 253 21.75 -8.75 1.66
C LYS A 253 20.64 -9.38 0.82
N THR A 254 20.99 -9.96 -0.32
CA THR A 254 20.05 -10.57 -1.27
C THR A 254 19.37 -11.82 -0.68
N GLU A 255 20.10 -12.58 0.15
CA GLU A 255 19.63 -13.82 0.78
C GLU A 255 18.41 -13.59 1.68
N SER A 256 18.35 -12.44 2.37
CA SER A 256 17.24 -12.09 3.25
C SER A 256 15.91 -11.88 2.52
N TRP A 257 15.93 -11.74 1.19
CA TRP A 257 14.74 -11.56 0.34
C TRP A 257 14.23 -12.85 -0.30
N GLN A 258 14.89 -13.99 -0.09
CA GLN A 258 14.46 -15.30 -0.62
C GLN A 258 12.99 -15.63 -0.29
N PRO A 259 12.49 -15.41 0.95
CA PRO A 259 11.08 -15.68 1.25
C PRO A 259 10.11 -14.90 0.35
N LEU A 260 10.46 -13.67 -0.06
CA LEU A 260 9.64 -12.89 -0.97
C LEU A 260 9.73 -13.42 -2.41
N LEU A 261 10.94 -13.76 -2.88
CA LEU A 261 11.16 -14.33 -4.21
C LEU A 261 10.43 -15.67 -4.38
N GLU A 262 10.44 -16.51 -3.35
CA GLU A 262 9.71 -17.77 -3.29
C GLU A 262 8.20 -17.55 -3.32
N ARG A 263 7.67 -16.58 -2.55
CA ARG A 263 6.24 -16.22 -2.61
C ARG A 263 5.80 -15.81 -4.01
N PHE A 264 6.60 -15.00 -4.70
CA PHE A 264 6.35 -14.66 -6.11
C PHE A 264 6.36 -15.92 -6.98
N SER A 265 7.37 -16.77 -6.83
CA SER A 265 7.53 -17.98 -7.65
C SER A 265 6.41 -19.00 -7.41
N LYS A 266 5.96 -19.17 -6.16
CA LYS A 266 4.82 -20.02 -5.79
C LYS A 266 3.50 -19.51 -6.39
N LYS A 267 3.25 -18.20 -6.36
CA LYS A 267 2.07 -17.63 -7.01
C LYS A 267 2.12 -17.77 -8.53
N LEU A 268 3.28 -17.50 -9.13
CA LEU A 268 3.46 -17.61 -10.58
C LEU A 268 3.33 -19.06 -11.09
N SER A 269 3.87 -20.05 -10.37
CA SER A 269 3.72 -21.47 -10.71
C SER A 269 2.28 -21.95 -10.58
N SER A 270 1.53 -21.46 -9.59
CA SER A 270 0.10 -21.77 -9.46
C SER A 270 -0.75 -21.23 -10.62
N TRP A 271 -0.28 -20.20 -11.33
CA TRP A 271 -0.99 -19.62 -12.46
C TRP A 271 -0.47 -20.18 -13.77
N LYS A 272 -1.29 -21.00 -14.43
CA LYS A 272 -1.01 -21.46 -15.80
C LYS A 272 -1.05 -20.26 -16.76
N ALA A 273 0.07 -19.57 -16.94
CA ALA A 273 0.16 -18.37 -17.78
C ALA A 273 -0.27 -18.62 -19.25
N LYS A 274 -0.20 -19.89 -19.70
CA LYS A 274 -0.67 -20.38 -21.00
C LYS A 274 -2.21 -20.31 -21.14
N THR A 275 -2.98 -20.52 -20.07
CA THR A 275 -4.46 -20.52 -20.10
C THR A 275 -5.05 -19.13 -19.86
N LEU A 276 -4.25 -18.18 -19.36
CA LEU A 276 -4.70 -16.83 -19.08
C LEU A 276 -4.57 -15.91 -20.30
N SER A 277 -5.63 -15.15 -20.56
CA SER A 277 -5.59 -14.04 -21.52
C SER A 277 -4.58 -12.96 -21.09
N VAL A 278 -4.10 -12.15 -22.04
CA VAL A 278 -3.23 -11.00 -21.72
C VAL A 278 -3.88 -10.04 -20.71
N GLY A 279 -5.20 -9.88 -20.76
CA GLY A 279 -5.96 -9.11 -19.78
C GLY A 279 -5.95 -9.76 -18.39
N GLY A 280 -6.11 -11.08 -18.30
CA GLY A 280 -6.00 -11.80 -17.04
C GLY A 280 -4.61 -11.64 -16.41
N ARG A 281 -3.55 -11.79 -17.20
CA ARG A 281 -2.16 -11.61 -16.74
C ARG A 281 -1.88 -10.16 -16.33
N PHE A 282 -2.37 -9.18 -17.07
CA PHE A 282 -2.31 -7.76 -16.68
C PHE A 282 -2.95 -7.53 -15.31
N THR A 283 -4.17 -8.02 -15.11
CA THR A 283 -4.91 -7.86 -13.85
C THR A 283 -4.16 -8.48 -12.69
N LEU A 284 -3.63 -9.70 -12.85
CA LEU A 284 -2.85 -10.37 -11.81
C LEU A 284 -1.52 -9.66 -11.52
N CYS A 285 -0.83 -9.15 -12.54
CA CYS A 285 0.36 -8.31 -12.34
C CYS A 285 0.07 -7.07 -11.50
N LYS A 286 -1.04 -6.39 -11.79
CA LYS A 286 -1.40 -5.10 -11.18
C LYS A 286 -2.03 -5.27 -9.79
N ALA A 287 -2.89 -6.26 -9.60
CA ALA A 287 -3.65 -6.47 -8.38
C ALA A 287 -2.95 -7.39 -7.37
N VAL A 288 -2.28 -8.45 -7.84
CA VAL A 288 -1.70 -9.47 -6.96
C VAL A 288 -0.19 -9.32 -6.84
N LEU A 289 0.56 -9.40 -7.94
CA LEU A 289 2.03 -9.36 -7.88
C LEU A 289 2.55 -8.06 -7.27
N ARG A 290 1.88 -6.94 -7.53
CA ARG A 290 2.21 -5.66 -6.89
C ARG A 290 1.96 -5.68 -5.37
N ALA A 291 0.96 -6.41 -4.90
CA ALA A 291 0.60 -6.48 -3.49
C ALA A 291 1.51 -7.42 -2.69
N LEU A 292 2.05 -8.47 -3.32
CA LEU A 292 2.90 -9.48 -2.66
C LEU A 292 4.12 -8.89 -1.94
N GLY A 293 4.73 -7.86 -2.52
CA GLY A 293 5.92 -7.20 -1.96
C GLY A 293 5.62 -6.10 -0.95
N VAL A 294 4.36 -5.65 -0.81
CA VAL A 294 4.02 -4.45 -0.01
C VAL A 294 4.55 -4.56 1.43
N TYR A 295 4.44 -5.75 2.03
CA TYR A 295 4.85 -5.97 3.41
C TYR A 295 6.35 -5.72 3.61
N PHE A 296 7.21 -6.39 2.82
CA PHE A 296 8.66 -6.18 2.85
C PHE A 296 9.03 -4.76 2.43
N PHE A 297 8.41 -4.25 1.36
CA PHE A 297 8.69 -2.92 0.83
C PHE A 297 8.27 -1.77 1.73
N SER A 298 7.41 -2.03 2.72
CA SER A 298 7.02 -1.02 3.68
C SER A 298 8.06 -0.80 4.77
N LEU A 299 8.96 -1.76 5.03
CA LEU A 299 9.96 -1.65 6.09
C LEU A 299 11.36 -1.51 5.53
N PHE A 300 11.67 -2.25 4.46
CA PHE A 300 13.03 -2.39 3.97
C PHE A 300 13.21 -1.72 2.62
N LYS A 301 14.31 -0.98 2.48
CA LYS A 301 14.80 -0.52 1.18
C LYS A 301 15.31 -1.73 0.41
N ALA A 302 14.60 -2.09 -0.66
CA ALA A 302 14.94 -3.23 -1.48
C ALA A 302 16.23 -2.98 -2.28
N PRO A 303 17.21 -3.92 -2.26
CA PRO A 303 18.35 -3.86 -3.15
C PRO A 303 17.91 -3.80 -4.62
N THR A 304 18.67 -3.09 -5.45
CA THR A 304 18.37 -2.95 -6.89
C THR A 304 18.29 -4.30 -7.59
N SER A 305 19.15 -5.26 -7.23
CA SER A 305 19.15 -6.63 -7.75
C SER A 305 17.82 -7.35 -7.49
N ILE A 306 17.27 -7.23 -6.28
CA ILE A 306 15.97 -7.81 -5.90
C ILE A 306 14.84 -7.19 -6.70
N LEU A 307 14.83 -5.86 -6.83
CA LEU A 307 13.82 -5.16 -7.62
C LEU A 307 13.86 -5.59 -9.09
N GLN A 308 15.05 -5.71 -9.68
CA GLN A 308 15.23 -6.19 -11.05
C GLN A 308 14.75 -7.63 -11.23
N GLU A 309 15.06 -8.52 -10.29
CA GLU A 309 14.63 -9.91 -10.34
C GLU A 309 13.11 -10.06 -10.24
N LEU A 310 12.47 -9.32 -9.33
CA LEU A 310 11.01 -9.29 -9.21
C LEU A 310 10.33 -8.71 -10.46
N GLU A 311 10.89 -7.64 -11.04
CA GLU A 311 10.38 -7.06 -12.30
C GLU A 311 10.57 -8.02 -13.48
N ARG A 312 11.69 -8.76 -13.53
CA ARG A 312 11.93 -9.81 -14.53
C ARG A 312 10.86 -10.90 -14.45
N LYS A 313 10.52 -11.37 -13.24
CA LYS A 313 9.43 -12.33 -13.03
C LYS A 313 8.07 -11.77 -13.48
N ARG A 314 7.74 -10.52 -13.14
CA ARG A 314 6.49 -9.84 -13.59
C ARG A 314 6.42 -9.72 -15.12
N ARG A 315 7.53 -9.33 -15.75
CA ARG A 315 7.67 -9.20 -17.21
C ARG A 315 7.46 -10.54 -17.91
N LYS A 316 8.15 -11.60 -17.46
CA LYS A 316 8.05 -12.96 -18.01
C LYS A 316 6.60 -13.45 -17.96
N PHE A 317 5.94 -13.28 -16.81
CA PHE A 317 4.56 -13.65 -16.62
C PHE A 317 3.60 -12.85 -17.51
N PHE A 318 3.72 -11.52 -17.55
CA PHE A 318 2.85 -10.67 -18.37
C PHE A 318 2.85 -11.07 -19.85
N TRP A 319 4.03 -11.30 -20.42
CA TRP A 319 4.17 -11.74 -21.81
C TRP A 319 3.78 -13.21 -22.03
N GLY A 320 3.59 -13.98 -20.97
CA GLY A 320 3.14 -15.37 -21.02
C GLY A 320 4.26 -16.34 -21.37
N SER A 321 5.51 -15.95 -21.10
CA SER A 321 6.67 -16.83 -21.22
C SER A 321 6.65 -17.86 -20.08
N THR A 322 6.84 -19.13 -20.42
CA THR A 322 7.04 -20.22 -19.45
C THR A 322 8.51 -20.66 -19.46
N ASP A 323 8.88 -21.64 -18.63
CA ASP A 323 10.23 -22.21 -18.66
C ASP A 323 10.49 -22.94 -19.99
N ASP A 324 9.50 -23.69 -20.51
CA ASP A 324 9.62 -24.42 -21.79
C ASP A 324 9.47 -23.55 -23.05
N LYS A 325 8.80 -22.39 -22.97
CA LYS A 325 8.48 -21.56 -24.15
C LYS A 325 8.69 -20.08 -23.85
N LYS A 326 9.74 -19.50 -24.42
CA LYS A 326 9.97 -18.06 -24.42
C LYS A 326 8.97 -17.39 -25.37
N LYS A 327 8.15 -16.45 -24.87
CA LYS A 327 7.33 -15.56 -25.69
C LYS A 327 8.03 -14.22 -25.88
N THR A 328 7.91 -13.67 -27.08
CA THR A 328 8.49 -12.37 -27.44
C THR A 328 7.83 -11.25 -26.64
N ALA A 329 8.65 -10.43 -25.99
CA ALA A 329 8.22 -9.17 -25.41
C ALA A 329 8.14 -8.11 -26.52
N TRP A 330 6.91 -7.67 -26.82
CA TRP A 330 6.66 -6.75 -27.93
C TRP A 330 6.88 -5.28 -27.55
N VAL A 331 6.68 -4.94 -26.28
CA VAL A 331 6.88 -3.59 -25.76
C VAL A 331 7.89 -3.66 -24.61
N ALA A 332 8.81 -2.70 -24.56
CA ALA A 332 9.75 -2.56 -23.45
C ALA A 332 9.01 -2.48 -22.11
N TRP A 333 9.53 -3.15 -21.09
CA TRP A 333 8.81 -3.29 -19.82
C TRP A 333 8.59 -1.96 -19.13
N GLU A 334 9.57 -1.07 -19.23
CA GLU A 334 9.55 0.29 -18.69
C GLU A 334 8.38 1.10 -19.26
N LYS A 335 8.06 0.92 -20.56
CA LYS A 335 6.87 1.50 -21.19
C LYS A 335 5.58 0.85 -20.70
N VAL A 336 5.57 -0.46 -20.45
CA VAL A 336 4.40 -1.17 -19.87
C VAL A 336 4.09 -0.64 -18.47
N LEU A 337 5.12 -0.36 -17.67
CA LEU A 337 5.01 0.13 -16.30
C LEU A 337 4.41 1.54 -16.23
N ASN A 338 4.74 2.40 -17.20
CA ASN A 338 4.39 3.82 -17.19
C ASN A 338 2.87 4.07 -17.09
N ALA A 339 2.50 5.25 -16.60
CA ALA A 339 1.13 5.72 -16.49
C ALA A 339 0.43 5.77 -17.86
N ARG A 340 -0.90 5.70 -17.87
CA ARG A 340 -1.68 5.68 -19.13
C ARG A 340 -1.61 7.01 -19.85
N GLU A 341 -1.57 8.07 -19.06
CA GLU A 341 -1.37 9.47 -19.41
C GLU A 341 0.02 9.70 -20.04
N LYS A 342 0.93 8.74 -19.90
CA LYS A 342 2.28 8.76 -20.48
C LYS A 342 2.49 7.65 -21.51
N GLY A 343 1.40 7.00 -21.94
CA GLY A 343 1.34 5.97 -22.97
C GLY A 343 1.67 4.53 -22.52
N GLY A 344 1.75 4.27 -21.22
CA GLY A 344 1.89 2.92 -20.67
C GLY A 344 0.57 2.27 -20.22
N LEU A 345 0.66 1.10 -19.58
CA LEU A 345 -0.53 0.39 -19.08
C LEU A 345 -0.88 0.72 -17.61
N GLY A 346 -0.02 1.47 -16.93
CA GLY A 346 -0.17 1.87 -15.53
C GLY A 346 -0.05 0.68 -14.56
N ILE A 347 0.93 -0.19 -14.80
CA ILE A 347 1.29 -1.27 -13.85
C ILE A 347 2.07 -0.70 -12.65
N GLY A 348 2.97 0.26 -12.91
CA GLY A 348 3.83 0.92 -11.93
C GLY A 348 5.03 0.08 -11.50
N SER A 349 6.17 0.74 -11.30
CA SER A 349 7.42 0.07 -10.91
C SER A 349 7.41 -0.35 -9.43
N LEU A 350 8.05 -1.47 -9.12
CA LEU A 350 8.25 -1.90 -7.73
C LEU A 350 9.22 -0.98 -6.98
N ARG A 351 10.16 -0.32 -7.69
CA ARG A 351 11.08 0.67 -7.10
C ARG A 351 10.31 1.85 -6.53
N ALA A 352 9.50 2.50 -7.38
CA ALA A 352 8.69 3.64 -6.95
C ALA A 352 7.69 3.23 -5.86
N GLN A 353 7.18 2.00 -5.90
CA GLN A 353 6.35 1.46 -4.81
C GLN A 353 7.12 1.31 -3.50
N ASN A 354 8.34 0.75 -3.51
CA ASN A 354 9.15 0.59 -2.32
C ASN A 354 9.51 1.94 -1.70
N TRP A 355 10.01 2.88 -2.51
CA TRP A 355 10.37 4.20 -2.02
C TRP A 355 9.16 4.94 -1.46
N ALA A 356 8.02 4.94 -2.17
CA ALA A 356 6.81 5.60 -1.69
C ALA A 356 6.24 4.97 -0.40
N LEU A 357 6.39 3.65 -0.21
CA LEU A 357 5.99 2.98 1.03
C LEU A 357 6.91 3.34 2.20
N LEU A 358 8.22 3.47 1.97
CA LEU A 358 9.16 3.93 3.00
C LEU A 358 8.90 5.40 3.37
N THR A 359 8.65 6.27 2.39
CA THR A 359 8.29 7.67 2.65
C THR A 359 6.96 7.82 3.40
N LYS A 360 6.06 6.83 3.32
CA LYS A 360 4.85 6.81 4.18
C LYS A 360 5.22 6.89 5.66
N TRP A 361 6.33 6.30 6.08
CA TRP A 361 6.79 6.40 7.47
C TRP A 361 7.26 7.79 7.87
N TRP A 362 7.77 8.59 6.92
CA TRP A 362 8.07 10.00 7.21
C TRP A 362 6.79 10.77 7.53
N TRP A 363 5.74 10.56 6.71
CA TRP A 363 4.44 11.16 6.97
C TRP A 363 3.89 10.74 8.33
N ARG A 364 3.92 9.44 8.63
CA ARG A 364 3.48 8.92 9.93
C ARG A 364 4.32 9.46 11.08
N TYR A 365 5.63 9.57 10.94
CA TYR A 365 6.51 10.12 11.98
C TYR A 365 6.18 11.57 12.31
N LYS A 366 5.84 12.35 11.27
CA LYS A 366 5.44 13.76 11.40
C LYS A 366 4.03 13.94 11.99
N THR A 367 3.11 13.00 11.71
CA THR A 367 1.68 13.15 12.08
C THR A 367 1.27 12.35 13.32
N GLU A 368 1.90 11.20 13.60
CA GLU A 368 1.57 10.32 14.72
C GLU A 368 2.48 10.59 15.93
N ARG A 369 2.47 11.83 16.44
CA ARG A 369 3.38 12.30 17.50
C ARG A 369 3.29 11.49 18.80
N GLU A 370 2.09 11.03 19.14
CA GLU A 370 1.84 10.27 20.36
C GLU A 370 2.10 8.78 20.24
N ALA A 371 2.27 8.25 19.03
CA ALA A 371 2.40 6.82 18.82
C ALA A 371 3.71 6.29 19.44
N THR A 372 3.63 5.17 20.16
CA THR A 372 4.79 4.59 20.86
C THR A 372 5.95 4.30 19.93
N TRP A 373 5.71 3.82 18.71
CA TRP A 373 6.78 3.55 17.73
C TRP A 373 7.54 4.84 17.38
N ARG A 374 6.82 5.96 17.27
CA ARG A 374 7.43 7.26 17.01
C ARG A 374 8.26 7.70 18.20
N LYS A 375 7.76 7.53 19.43
CA LYS A 375 8.50 7.80 20.67
C LYS A 375 9.75 6.92 20.81
N VAL A 376 9.67 5.64 20.43
CA VAL A 376 10.80 4.70 20.37
C VAL A 376 11.86 5.19 19.37
N ILE A 377 11.44 5.55 18.16
CA ILE A 377 12.37 6.12 17.17
C ILE A 377 12.99 7.41 17.68
N ALA A 378 12.19 8.34 18.20
CA ALA A 378 12.68 9.62 18.72
C ALA A 378 13.69 9.44 19.86
N ALA A 379 13.45 8.47 20.74
CA ALA A 379 14.37 8.11 21.81
C ALA A 379 15.73 7.62 21.27
N ILE A 380 15.71 6.76 20.24
CA ILE A 380 16.93 6.14 19.69
C ILE A 380 17.68 7.08 18.74
N HIS A 381 16.93 7.86 17.96
CA HIS A 381 17.37 8.62 16.79
C HIS A 381 17.16 10.14 16.94
N GLY A 382 16.84 10.63 18.13
CA GLY A 382 16.54 12.04 18.38
C GLY A 382 15.17 12.48 17.86
N GLU A 383 14.70 13.63 18.31
CA GLU A 383 13.32 14.10 18.11
C GLU A 383 12.95 14.31 16.62
N SER A 384 13.93 14.72 15.80
CA SER A 384 13.78 14.83 14.35
C SER A 384 13.69 13.48 13.63
N GLY A 385 14.05 12.39 14.30
CA GLY A 385 14.18 11.05 13.71
C GLY A 385 15.23 10.98 12.61
N TYR A 386 16.14 11.97 12.53
CA TYR A 386 17.08 12.18 11.42
C TYR A 386 16.42 12.26 10.02
N LEU A 387 15.15 12.66 9.94
CA LEU A 387 14.52 12.93 8.65
C LEU A 387 15.24 14.13 7.98
N GLY A 388 15.68 13.98 6.73
CA GLY A 388 16.35 15.05 5.98
C GLY A 388 17.88 15.00 5.98
N GLY A 389 18.50 14.13 6.79
CA GLY A 389 19.92 13.79 6.64
C GLY A 389 20.94 14.84 7.12
N LEU A 390 20.60 15.68 8.10
CA LEU A 390 21.59 16.50 8.79
C LEU A 390 22.50 15.60 9.65
N THR A 391 23.76 15.52 9.21
CA THR A 391 24.94 14.84 9.79
C THR A 391 25.10 13.31 9.59
N THR A 392 26.31 12.94 9.15
CA THR A 392 26.75 11.63 8.67
C THR A 392 27.28 10.69 9.77
N GLU A 393 27.45 11.16 11.00
CA GLU A 393 28.23 10.43 12.01
C GLU A 393 27.38 9.69 13.07
N SER A 394 26.07 9.94 13.17
CA SER A 394 25.24 9.40 14.27
C SER A 394 23.98 8.63 13.85
N LEU A 395 23.79 8.33 12.56
CA LEU A 395 22.74 7.40 12.14
C LEU A 395 23.07 5.98 12.63
N LYS A 396 22.48 5.58 13.75
CA LYS A 396 22.54 4.19 14.19
C LYS A 396 22.05 3.29 13.06
N LYS A 397 22.93 2.39 12.60
CA LYS A 397 22.66 1.43 11.51
C LYS A 397 21.37 0.66 11.83
N GLY A 398 20.48 0.52 10.84
CA GLY A 398 19.22 -0.21 11.02
C GLY A 398 18.14 0.15 10.00
N VAL A 399 16.93 -0.34 10.23
CA VAL A 399 15.78 -0.15 9.35
C VAL A 399 15.37 1.32 9.23
N TRP A 400 15.26 2.01 10.36
CA TRP A 400 14.87 3.42 10.41
C TRP A 400 15.92 4.28 9.72
N GLY A 401 17.21 4.00 9.92
CA GLY A 401 18.26 4.70 9.18
C GLY A 401 18.10 4.57 7.66
N SER A 402 17.70 3.39 7.17
CA SER A 402 17.40 3.18 5.74
C SER A 402 16.14 3.93 5.27
N ILE A 403 15.11 4.01 6.13
CA ILE A 403 13.88 4.78 5.88
C ILE A 403 14.20 6.28 5.86
N ALA A 404 14.89 6.79 6.88
CA ALA A 404 15.27 8.20 7.05
C ALA A 404 16.27 8.68 5.99
N ALA A 405 17.03 7.77 5.36
CA ALA A 405 17.93 8.10 4.26
C ALA A 405 17.28 7.97 2.86
N ILE A 406 15.97 7.68 2.75
CA ILE A 406 15.32 7.50 1.44
C ILE A 406 15.28 8.79 0.62
N ASN A 407 15.30 9.96 1.27
CA ASN A 407 15.33 11.25 0.60
C ASN A 407 16.52 11.38 -0.35
N LYS A 408 17.71 10.90 0.04
CA LYS A 408 18.89 10.94 -0.84
C LYS A 408 18.61 10.27 -2.19
N ALA A 409 17.90 9.14 -2.19
CA ALA A 409 17.56 8.44 -3.42
C ALA A 409 16.45 9.12 -4.24
N ILE A 410 15.47 9.72 -3.56
CA ILE A 410 14.34 10.42 -4.21
C ILE A 410 14.79 11.78 -4.77
N ASN A 411 15.56 12.56 -4.01
CA ASN A 411 16.12 13.83 -4.43
C ASN A 411 17.08 13.66 -5.61
N ALA A 412 17.88 12.60 -5.63
CA ALA A 412 18.70 12.23 -6.79
C ALA A 412 17.88 11.90 -8.05
N SER A 413 16.56 11.71 -7.91
CA SER A 413 15.62 11.54 -9.04
C SER A 413 14.88 12.84 -9.41
N ASN A 414 15.43 14.01 -9.05
CA ASN A 414 14.86 15.33 -9.29
C ASN A 414 13.47 15.56 -8.68
N ILE A 415 13.20 14.93 -7.53
CA ILE A 415 11.98 15.16 -6.75
C ILE A 415 12.42 15.71 -5.39
N PRO A 416 12.25 17.01 -5.11
CA PRO A 416 12.59 17.59 -3.81
C PRO A 416 11.60 17.10 -2.76
N ILE A 417 11.89 15.97 -2.10
CA ILE A 417 10.91 15.28 -1.26
C ILE A 417 10.52 16.10 -0.04
N GLU A 418 11.45 16.90 0.50
CA GLU A 418 11.24 17.76 1.64
C GLU A 418 10.19 18.84 1.35
N SER A 419 10.19 19.44 0.15
CA SER A 419 9.22 20.48 -0.22
C SER A 419 7.80 19.94 -0.40
N LEU A 420 7.65 18.62 -0.54
CA LEU A 420 6.33 17.95 -0.59
C LEU A 420 5.70 17.81 0.79
N PHE A 421 6.47 17.90 1.88
CA PHE A 421 5.95 17.96 3.24
C PHE A 421 5.77 19.41 3.65
N GLN A 422 4.56 19.93 3.44
CA GLN A 422 4.21 21.30 3.78
C GLN A 422 3.67 21.35 5.20
N ARG A 423 4.26 22.20 6.06
CA ARG A 423 3.78 22.40 7.43
C ARG A 423 2.71 23.48 7.43
N HIS A 424 1.57 23.17 8.02
CA HIS A 424 0.54 24.14 8.36
C HIS A 424 0.73 24.54 9.81
N MET A 425 1.04 25.81 10.06
CA MET A 425 1.50 26.24 11.38
C MET A 425 0.37 26.35 12.41
N GLY A 426 -0.88 26.47 11.96
CA GLY A 426 -2.01 26.65 12.86
C GLY A 426 -1.89 27.95 13.64
N ASP A 427 -2.32 27.90 14.91
CA ASP A 427 -2.21 29.02 15.85
C ASP A 427 -0.79 29.24 16.40
N GLY A 428 0.14 28.32 16.11
CA GLY A 428 1.52 28.36 16.57
C GLY A 428 1.75 27.91 18.02
N SER A 429 0.72 27.52 18.76
CA SER A 429 0.82 27.13 20.19
C SER A 429 1.67 25.86 20.39
N ASN A 430 1.61 24.94 19.43
CA ASN A 430 2.27 23.63 19.46
C ASN A 430 3.59 23.59 18.65
N ILE A 431 4.22 24.74 18.41
CA ILE A 431 5.47 24.86 17.65
C ILE A 431 6.48 25.58 18.52
N LYS A 432 7.63 24.96 18.84
CA LYS A 432 8.69 25.66 19.59
C LYS A 432 9.42 26.67 18.71
N PHE A 433 9.41 27.94 19.11
CA PHE A 433 9.94 29.05 18.30
C PHE A 433 11.43 28.88 18.00
N TRP A 434 12.24 28.56 19.01
CA TRP A 434 13.69 28.41 18.84
C TRP A 434 14.12 27.01 18.40
N LEU A 435 13.39 26.00 18.89
CA LEU A 435 13.84 24.59 18.87
C LEU A 435 13.28 23.78 17.69
N GLU A 436 12.31 24.32 16.94
CA GLU A 436 11.75 23.64 15.78
C GLU A 436 11.96 24.42 14.48
N PRO A 437 12.21 23.72 13.35
CA PRO A 437 12.22 24.35 12.03
C PRO A 437 10.77 24.58 11.59
N TRP A 438 10.30 25.83 11.64
CA TRP A 438 8.95 26.18 11.22
C TRP A 438 8.88 27.02 9.93
N GLY A 439 9.89 27.83 9.59
CA GLY A 439 9.89 28.59 8.32
C GLY A 439 10.95 28.17 7.28
N GLY A 440 11.71 27.11 7.54
CA GLY A 440 12.93 26.78 6.80
C GLY A 440 13.51 25.40 7.17
N SER A 441 14.70 25.07 6.69
CA SER A 441 15.34 23.76 6.92
C SER A 441 16.11 23.64 8.24
N GLU A 442 16.39 24.76 8.91
CA GLU A 442 17.21 24.85 10.13
C GLU A 442 16.38 25.47 11.27
N THR A 443 16.70 25.15 12.52
CA THR A 443 16.10 25.76 13.71
C THR A 443 16.68 27.16 13.97
N LEU A 444 15.87 28.09 14.47
CA LEU A 444 16.35 29.45 14.78
C LEU A 444 17.47 29.46 15.82
N ILE A 445 17.49 28.50 16.76
CA ILE A 445 18.59 28.38 17.74
C ILE A 445 19.95 28.10 17.10
N ASN A 446 19.97 27.41 15.95
CA ASN A 446 21.22 27.14 15.22
C ASN A 446 21.64 28.33 14.37
N LEU A 447 20.67 29.05 13.79
CA LEU A 447 20.93 30.22 12.96
C LEU A 447 21.35 31.43 13.79
N TYR A 448 20.76 31.61 14.98
CA TYR A 448 20.93 32.78 15.84
C TYR A 448 21.17 32.37 17.31
N PRO A 449 22.24 31.61 17.61
CA PRO A 449 22.47 31.04 18.94
C PRO A 449 22.59 32.11 20.03
N ARG A 450 23.17 33.27 19.71
CA ARG A 450 23.33 34.39 20.67
C ARG A 450 22.00 34.99 21.09
N LEU A 451 21.06 35.13 20.16
CA LEU A 451 19.72 35.62 20.50
C LEU A 451 18.96 34.58 21.31
N ALA A 452 19.13 33.29 21.00
CA ALA A 452 18.54 32.21 21.80
C ALA A 452 19.09 32.17 23.24
N ASP A 453 20.37 32.46 23.47
CA ASP A 453 20.93 32.59 24.82
C ASP A 453 20.36 33.78 25.59
N LEU A 454 20.00 34.86 24.88
CA LEU A 454 19.36 36.05 25.45
C LEU A 454 17.86 35.88 25.68
N GLU A 455 17.24 34.84 25.14
CA GLU A 455 15.82 34.56 25.33
C GLU A 455 15.53 34.15 26.78
N VAL A 456 14.46 34.72 27.35
CA VAL A 456 14.01 34.41 28.71
C VAL A 456 13.49 32.97 28.78
N ASP A 457 12.70 32.57 27.79
CA ASP A 457 12.20 31.20 27.64
C ASP A 457 12.51 30.63 26.25
N VAL A 458 13.57 29.82 26.16
CA VAL A 458 13.95 29.14 24.91
C VAL A 458 12.93 28.08 24.46
N ASN A 459 12.07 27.63 25.39
CA ASN A 459 10.98 26.69 25.10
C ASN A 459 9.67 27.41 24.72
N CYS A 460 9.70 28.72 24.46
CA CYS A 460 8.53 29.46 24.02
C CYS A 460 7.93 28.89 22.73
N SER A 461 6.62 29.04 22.59
CA SER A 461 5.91 28.67 21.37
C SER A 461 6.01 29.76 20.30
N LEU A 462 5.68 29.40 19.06
CA LEU A 462 5.57 30.34 17.96
C LEU A 462 4.48 31.38 18.26
N ALA A 463 3.37 30.98 18.89
CA ALA A 463 2.30 31.88 19.32
C ALA A 463 2.76 32.91 20.37
N ASP A 464 3.73 32.57 21.23
CA ASP A 464 4.25 33.47 22.27
C ASP A 464 5.15 34.59 21.70
N ARG A 465 5.61 34.43 20.47
CA ARG A 465 6.60 35.33 19.83
C ARG A 465 6.10 35.96 18.55
N VAL A 466 5.05 35.41 17.96
CA VAL A 466 4.51 35.84 16.68
C VAL A 466 3.02 36.13 16.83
N TYR A 467 2.63 37.37 16.52
CA TYR A 467 1.24 37.83 16.60
C TYR A 467 0.86 38.58 15.32
N VAL A 468 -0.43 38.65 15.04
CA VAL A 468 -0.95 39.40 13.89
C VAL A 468 -1.46 40.75 14.37
N SER A 469 -0.93 41.85 13.82
CA SER A 469 -1.51 43.18 13.97
C SER A 469 -1.58 43.87 12.61
N ASP A 470 -2.68 44.57 12.34
CA ASP A 470 -2.94 45.27 11.06
C ASP A 470 -2.81 44.37 9.81
N GLY A 471 -3.24 43.11 9.93
CA GLY A 471 -3.15 42.13 8.85
C GLY A 471 -1.72 41.68 8.51
N ARG A 472 -0.73 42.02 9.34
CA ARG A 472 0.67 41.61 9.19
C ARG A 472 1.14 40.80 10.39
N THR A 473 1.94 39.79 10.10
CA THR A 473 2.57 38.95 11.12
C THR A 473 3.81 39.67 11.68
N ASN A 474 3.82 39.93 12.99
CA ASN A 474 4.88 40.64 13.70
C ASN A 474 5.59 39.70 14.68
N PHE A 475 6.85 40.02 14.97
CA PHE A 475 7.70 39.28 15.90
C PHE A 475 8.01 40.13 17.13
N GLN A 476 7.85 39.55 18.31
CA GLN A 476 8.28 40.13 19.59
C GLN A 476 9.08 39.10 20.37
N GLY A 477 10.37 39.36 20.54
CA GLY A 477 11.24 38.57 21.42
C GLY A 477 11.08 38.94 22.89
N CYS A 478 11.41 38.00 23.79
CA CYS A 478 11.47 38.25 25.23
C CYS A 478 12.92 38.08 25.69
N TRP A 479 13.62 39.20 25.90
CA TRP A 479 15.06 39.21 26.11
C TRP A 479 15.41 39.43 27.58
N ARG A 480 16.42 38.72 28.09
CA ARG A 480 16.97 38.88 29.45
C ARG A 480 17.58 40.25 29.70
N ARG A 481 17.93 40.96 28.62
CA ARG A 481 18.45 42.34 28.61
C ARG A 481 18.09 43.01 27.28
N GLU A 482 18.29 44.32 27.21
CA GLU A 482 18.15 45.06 25.96
C GLU A 482 19.09 44.53 24.86
N ILE A 483 18.56 44.52 23.63
CA ILE A 483 19.28 44.14 22.42
C ILE A 483 20.26 45.25 22.05
N ARG A 484 21.52 44.88 21.82
CA ARG A 484 22.56 45.84 21.43
C ARG A 484 22.47 46.18 19.94
N ASN A 485 22.91 47.38 19.60
CA ASN A 485 23.05 47.82 18.21
C ASN A 485 24.04 46.95 17.43
N GLY A 486 23.98 47.04 16.10
CA GLY A 486 24.85 46.28 15.20
C GLY A 486 24.33 44.86 14.97
N ARG A 487 25.10 43.84 15.36
CA ARG A 487 24.81 42.46 14.96
C ARG A 487 23.51 41.90 15.57
N GLU A 488 23.26 42.09 16.87
CA GLU A 488 22.05 41.56 17.52
C GLU A 488 20.78 42.19 16.91
N LEU A 489 20.78 43.50 16.67
CA LEU A 489 19.68 44.19 16.01
C LEU A 489 19.44 43.71 14.57
N ASN A 490 20.51 43.42 13.82
CA ASN A 490 20.42 42.86 12.47
C ASN A 490 19.82 41.44 12.48
N GLU A 491 20.21 40.60 13.43
CA GLU A 491 19.66 39.25 13.61
C GLU A 491 18.18 39.30 14.00
N VAL A 492 17.78 40.19 14.92
CA VAL A 492 16.38 40.43 15.28
C VAL A 492 15.56 40.90 14.07
N SER A 493 16.12 41.81 13.26
CA SER A 493 15.46 42.30 12.04
C SER A 493 15.31 41.22 10.98
N ALA A 494 16.26 40.29 10.87
CA ALA A 494 16.18 39.14 9.99
C ALA A 494 15.07 38.17 10.43
N ILE A 495 14.99 37.86 11.73
CA ILE A 495 13.90 37.05 12.30
C ILE A 495 12.55 37.73 12.06
N ALA A 496 12.43 39.04 12.32
CA ALA A 496 11.18 39.77 12.10
C ALA A 496 10.74 39.75 10.63
N THR A 497 11.68 39.92 9.69
CA THR A 497 11.41 39.84 8.25
C THR A 497 10.95 38.44 7.84
N TYR A 498 11.56 37.41 8.42
CA TYR A 498 11.17 36.04 8.19
C TYR A 498 9.77 35.74 8.75
N CYS A 499 9.45 36.22 9.95
CA CYS A 499 8.14 36.07 10.57
C CYS A 499 7.00 36.72 9.76
N ARG A 500 7.28 37.82 9.06
CA ARG A 500 6.28 38.48 8.19
C ARG A 500 5.76 37.58 7.06
N ASN A 501 6.52 36.58 6.64
CA ASN A 501 6.12 35.65 5.58
C ASN A 501 5.32 34.44 6.11
N ILE A 502 5.06 34.38 7.42
CA ILE A 502 4.27 33.31 8.04
C ILE A 502 2.80 33.70 8.02
N SER A 503 1.94 32.71 7.75
CA SER A 503 0.51 32.78 8.01
C SER A 503 0.15 31.86 9.19
N LEU A 504 -0.32 32.46 10.29
CA LEU A 504 -0.94 31.76 11.41
C LEU A 504 -2.46 31.83 11.26
N ASP A 505 -3.16 30.77 11.62
CA ASP A 505 -4.63 30.71 11.61
C ASP A 505 -5.17 30.02 12.88
N GLN A 506 -6.49 30.00 13.08
CA GLN A 506 -7.10 29.35 14.26
C GLN A 506 -7.11 27.81 14.16
N GLY A 507 -6.44 27.22 13.17
CA GLY A 507 -6.41 25.77 12.97
C GLY A 507 -5.33 25.07 13.80
N ASP A 508 -5.42 23.75 13.87
CA ASP A 508 -4.37 22.94 14.49
C ASP A 508 -3.12 22.86 13.59
N ASN A 509 -1.94 22.80 14.23
CA ASN A 509 -0.68 22.47 13.56
C ASN A 509 -0.81 21.10 12.87
N SER A 510 -0.66 21.08 11.55
CA SER A 510 -0.84 19.88 10.75
C SER A 510 0.17 19.81 9.60
N TRP A 511 0.37 18.61 9.06
CA TRP A 511 1.14 18.43 7.84
C TRP A 511 0.20 18.31 6.65
N LYS A 512 0.59 18.91 5.52
CA LYS A 512 -0.04 18.79 4.22
C LYS A 512 0.94 18.19 3.22
N TRP A 513 0.41 17.33 2.37
CA TRP A 513 1.15 16.61 1.34
C TRP A 513 0.95 17.26 -0.03
N GLY A 514 2.03 17.80 -0.59
CA GLY A 514 2.01 18.66 -1.78
C GLY A 514 1.61 17.98 -3.10
N LEU A 515 1.58 16.64 -3.18
CA LEU A 515 1.18 15.93 -4.41
C LEU A 515 -0.31 15.59 -4.48
N THR A 516 -1.12 16.00 -3.51
CA THR A 516 -2.55 15.72 -3.49
C THR A 516 -3.35 16.95 -3.13
N SER A 517 -4.47 17.18 -3.82
CA SER A 517 -5.39 18.26 -3.51
C SER A 517 -5.99 18.17 -2.11
N SER A 518 -6.16 16.95 -1.58
CA SER A 518 -6.64 16.73 -0.21
C SER A 518 -5.62 17.07 0.88
N GLY A 519 -4.35 17.31 0.54
CA GLY A 519 -3.27 17.44 1.52
C GLY A 519 -2.90 16.15 2.28
N ASN A 520 -3.58 15.03 2.04
CA ASN A 520 -3.27 13.75 2.68
C ASN A 520 -2.22 12.94 1.91
N PHE A 521 -1.24 12.38 2.61
CA PHE A 521 -0.23 11.53 1.99
C PHE A 521 -0.85 10.31 1.29
N SER A 522 -0.41 10.09 0.04
CA SER A 522 -0.79 8.92 -0.74
C SER A 522 0.45 8.24 -1.33
N VAL A 523 0.62 6.95 -1.01
CA VAL A 523 1.64 6.10 -1.64
C VAL A 523 1.47 6.11 -3.16
N ALA A 524 0.22 6.21 -3.65
CA ALA A 524 -0.04 6.27 -5.08
C ALA A 524 0.51 7.56 -5.70
N SER A 525 0.26 8.74 -5.11
CA SER A 525 0.71 10.02 -5.67
C SER A 525 2.23 10.08 -5.78
N LEU A 526 2.95 9.64 -4.73
CA LEU A 526 4.42 9.64 -4.76
C LEU A 526 4.97 8.62 -5.75
N ARG A 527 4.36 7.42 -5.84
CA ARG A 527 4.76 6.43 -6.85
C ARG A 527 4.61 7.01 -8.26
N TYR A 528 3.51 7.70 -8.56
CA TYR A 528 3.30 8.32 -9.86
C TYR A 528 4.35 9.39 -10.16
N ALA A 529 4.69 10.24 -9.19
CA ALA A 529 5.74 11.24 -9.36
C ALA A 529 7.12 10.60 -9.64
N ILE A 530 7.51 9.57 -8.88
CA ILE A 530 8.77 8.85 -9.09
C ILE A 530 8.78 8.16 -10.46
N ASP A 531 7.71 7.45 -10.81
CA ASP A 531 7.61 6.77 -12.11
C ASP A 531 7.62 7.79 -13.27
N ASP A 532 7.02 8.98 -13.13
CA ASP A 532 7.04 10.03 -14.19
C ASP A 532 8.44 10.58 -14.47
N MET A 533 9.30 10.65 -13.44
CA MET A 533 10.68 11.10 -13.58
C MET A 533 11.62 9.98 -14.07
N GLN A 534 11.38 8.73 -13.67
CA GLN A 534 12.31 7.61 -13.95
C GLN A 534 11.94 6.76 -15.18
N LEU A 535 10.67 6.73 -15.60
CA LEU A 535 10.24 5.91 -16.73
C LEU A 535 10.21 6.73 -18.04
N PRO A 536 10.47 6.09 -19.19
CA PRO A 536 10.48 6.79 -20.46
C PRO A 536 9.10 7.33 -20.80
N ARG A 537 9.01 8.64 -21.08
CA ARG A 537 7.80 9.25 -21.62
C ARG A 537 7.56 8.76 -23.04
N THR A 538 6.30 8.52 -23.39
CA THR A 538 5.90 8.34 -24.79
C THR A 538 4.95 9.47 -25.15
N GLY A 539 5.07 10.01 -26.37
CA GLY A 539 4.30 11.17 -26.83
C GLY A 539 2.81 10.90 -27.06
N THR A 540 2.30 9.71 -26.71
CA THR A 540 0.95 9.28 -27.09
C THR A 540 0.19 8.75 -25.87
N LEU A 541 -0.93 9.39 -25.52
CA LEU A 541 -1.84 8.98 -24.44
C LEU A 541 -2.40 7.58 -24.69
N THR A 542 -2.49 6.71 -23.67
CA THR A 542 -3.15 5.39 -23.81
C THR A 542 -4.66 5.53 -23.71
N LEU A 543 -5.36 5.23 -24.81
CA LEU A 543 -6.81 5.15 -24.84
C LEU A 543 -7.29 4.00 -23.95
N TRP A 544 -8.23 4.29 -23.06
CA TRP A 544 -8.66 3.33 -22.06
C TRP A 544 -10.15 3.44 -21.71
N ASN A 545 -11.00 2.99 -22.63
CA ASN A 545 -12.43 2.91 -22.39
C ASN A 545 -12.80 1.65 -21.58
N ASN A 546 -13.47 1.83 -20.43
CA ASN A 546 -13.81 0.71 -19.54
C ASN A 546 -14.91 -0.21 -20.07
N LEU A 547 -15.69 0.24 -21.05
CA LEU A 547 -16.72 -0.56 -21.71
C LEU A 547 -16.09 -1.63 -22.62
N VAL A 548 -14.92 -1.39 -23.18
CA VAL A 548 -14.20 -2.32 -24.05
C VAL A 548 -13.51 -3.46 -23.26
N PRO A 549 -13.48 -4.73 -23.70
CA PRO A 549 -12.73 -5.80 -23.03
C PRO A 549 -11.25 -5.50 -22.87
N LEU A 550 -10.69 -5.89 -21.73
CA LEU A 550 -9.29 -5.60 -21.40
C LEU A 550 -8.29 -6.17 -22.42
N LYS A 551 -8.58 -7.36 -22.98
CA LYS A 551 -7.79 -7.95 -24.06
C LYS A 551 -7.75 -7.09 -25.33
N VAL A 552 -8.87 -6.41 -25.63
CA VAL A 552 -9.00 -5.52 -26.78
C VAL A 552 -8.26 -4.21 -26.53
N ARG A 553 -8.45 -3.60 -25.34
CA ARG A 553 -7.70 -2.40 -24.94
C ARG A 553 -6.18 -2.59 -25.06
N ILE A 554 -5.65 -3.71 -24.56
CA ILE A 554 -4.21 -4.03 -24.67
C ILE A 554 -3.80 -4.29 -26.11
N HIS A 555 -4.68 -4.91 -26.92
CA HIS A 555 -4.42 -5.10 -28.35
C HIS A 555 -4.29 -3.76 -29.08
N THR A 556 -5.26 -2.86 -28.90
CA THR A 556 -5.25 -1.53 -29.52
C THR A 556 -4.07 -0.68 -29.03
N TRP A 557 -3.75 -0.74 -27.74
CA TRP A 557 -2.54 -0.11 -27.20
C TRP A 557 -1.27 -0.60 -27.91
N ARG A 558 -1.15 -1.90 -28.20
CA ARG A 558 -0.02 -2.43 -28.98
C ARG A 558 -0.06 -2.02 -30.44
N ALA A 559 -1.24 -1.92 -31.05
CA ALA A 559 -1.40 -1.48 -32.43
C ALA A 559 -0.85 -0.05 -32.60
N ARG A 560 -1.20 0.85 -31.68
CA ARG A 560 -0.74 2.26 -31.69
C ARG A 560 0.75 2.45 -31.49
N LEU A 561 1.42 1.49 -30.87
CA LEU A 561 2.87 1.49 -30.72
C LEU A 561 3.59 0.81 -31.90
N ASP A 562 2.83 0.31 -32.90
CA ASP A 562 3.31 -0.60 -33.94
C ASP A 562 4.09 -1.79 -33.34
N ARG A 563 3.48 -2.47 -32.36
CA ARG A 563 4.06 -3.63 -31.63
C ARG A 563 3.16 -4.87 -31.69
N LEU A 564 2.38 -4.98 -32.75
CA LEU A 564 1.70 -6.23 -33.11
C LEU A 564 2.63 -7.13 -33.94
N PRO A 565 2.44 -8.46 -33.94
CA PRO A 565 3.23 -9.39 -34.75
C PRO A 565 2.82 -9.32 -36.22
N THR A 566 2.93 -8.14 -36.83
CA THR A 566 2.84 -7.97 -38.28
C THR A 566 4.07 -8.60 -38.93
N LYS A 567 4.00 -8.90 -40.22
CA LYS A 567 5.14 -9.51 -40.92
C LYS A 567 6.39 -8.59 -40.86
N VAL A 568 6.22 -7.27 -41.02
CA VAL A 568 7.30 -6.28 -40.85
C VAL A 568 7.91 -6.36 -39.45
N ASN A 569 7.07 -6.37 -38.39
CA ASN A 569 7.57 -6.44 -37.02
C ASN A 569 8.20 -7.80 -36.66
N LEU A 570 7.80 -8.88 -37.33
CA LEU A 570 8.42 -10.19 -37.19
C LEU A 570 9.80 -10.21 -37.87
N ILE A 571 9.92 -9.66 -39.07
CA ILE A 571 11.22 -9.53 -39.78
C ILE A 571 12.18 -8.65 -38.96
N ASN A 572 11.71 -7.50 -38.45
CA ASN A 572 12.48 -6.62 -37.56
C ASN A 572 12.91 -7.31 -36.25
N LYS A 573 12.27 -8.42 -35.87
CA LYS A 573 12.62 -9.26 -34.71
C LYS A 573 13.48 -10.47 -35.08
N GLY A 574 13.92 -10.58 -36.33
CA GLY A 574 14.81 -11.63 -36.83
C GLY A 574 14.10 -12.91 -37.29
N PHE A 575 12.77 -12.92 -37.45
CA PHE A 575 12.05 -14.07 -37.99
C PHE A 575 12.13 -14.10 -39.52
N ARG A 576 12.51 -15.25 -40.10
CA ARG A 576 12.48 -15.49 -41.54
C ARG A 576 11.08 -15.91 -41.97
N LEU A 577 10.51 -15.24 -42.97
CA LEU A 577 9.17 -15.53 -43.49
C LEU A 577 9.24 -15.69 -45.02
N HIS A 578 8.56 -16.69 -45.57
CA HIS A 578 8.67 -17.09 -46.99
C HIS A 578 7.54 -16.56 -47.90
N ASN A 579 6.81 -15.51 -47.50
CA ASN A 579 5.72 -14.98 -48.34
C ASN A 579 5.54 -13.46 -48.17
N ASP A 580 5.66 -12.77 -49.32
CA ASP A 580 5.72 -11.32 -49.41
C ASP A 580 4.40 -10.56 -49.58
N THR A 581 3.25 -11.23 -49.49
CA THR A 581 1.94 -10.58 -49.68
C THR A 581 1.06 -10.52 -48.41
N CYS A 582 0.10 -9.60 -48.42
CA CYS A 582 -0.92 -9.42 -47.40
C CYS A 582 -1.99 -10.52 -47.52
N PRO A 583 -2.33 -11.25 -46.43
CA PRO A 583 -3.31 -12.34 -46.50
C PRO A 583 -4.73 -11.95 -46.89
N LEU A 584 -5.07 -10.65 -46.87
CA LEU A 584 -6.42 -10.16 -47.16
C LEU A 584 -6.53 -9.57 -48.57
N CYS A 585 -5.57 -8.75 -48.98
CA CYS A 585 -5.62 -8.02 -50.26
C CYS A 585 -4.56 -8.45 -51.27
N ASN A 586 -3.64 -9.35 -50.90
CA ASN A 586 -2.50 -9.79 -51.70
C ASN A 586 -1.46 -8.71 -52.06
N ASP A 587 -1.51 -7.53 -51.43
CA ASP A 587 -0.55 -6.43 -51.61
C ASP A 587 0.76 -6.67 -50.83
N HIS A 588 1.86 -6.00 -51.19
CA HIS A 588 3.19 -6.17 -50.60
C HIS A 588 3.38 -5.40 -49.28
N SER A 589 2.60 -4.34 -49.02
CA SER A 589 2.68 -3.58 -47.77
C SER A 589 2.08 -4.36 -46.58
N LYS A 590 2.78 -4.39 -45.44
CA LYS A 590 2.41 -5.23 -44.27
C LYS A 590 2.67 -4.54 -42.93
N SER A 591 2.81 -3.22 -42.93
CA SER A 591 2.89 -2.44 -41.70
C SER A 591 1.58 -2.57 -40.92
N GLY A 592 1.58 -2.12 -39.66
CA GLY A 592 0.33 -1.94 -38.92
C GLY A 592 -0.66 -1.07 -39.70
N ASP A 593 -0.16 0.02 -40.30
CA ASP A 593 -0.98 0.98 -41.06
C ASP A 593 -1.65 0.32 -42.26
N HIS A 594 -0.93 -0.51 -43.03
CA HIS A 594 -1.59 -1.25 -44.11
C HIS A 594 -2.68 -2.18 -43.58
N LEU A 595 -2.37 -2.95 -42.54
CA LEU A 595 -3.29 -3.97 -42.04
C LEU A 595 -4.63 -3.41 -41.57
N PHE A 596 -4.63 -2.22 -40.95
CA PHE A 596 -5.85 -1.63 -40.38
C PHE A 596 -6.42 -0.46 -41.18
N ILE A 597 -5.61 0.24 -41.97
CA ILE A 597 -5.99 1.53 -42.56
C ILE A 597 -6.00 1.48 -44.08
N THR A 598 -4.87 1.14 -44.73
CA THR A 598 -4.76 1.26 -46.20
C THR A 598 -5.12 -0.01 -46.97
N CYS A 599 -5.25 -1.17 -46.32
CA CYS A 599 -5.71 -2.40 -46.96
C CYS A 599 -7.12 -2.24 -47.51
N ARG A 600 -7.33 -2.50 -48.81
CA ARG A 600 -8.64 -2.41 -49.49
C ARG A 600 -9.78 -3.13 -48.76
N VAL A 601 -9.49 -4.30 -48.17
CA VAL A 601 -10.47 -5.11 -47.43
C VAL A 601 -10.83 -4.45 -46.10
N ALA A 602 -9.85 -3.89 -45.40
CA ALA A 602 -10.06 -3.18 -44.14
C ALA A 602 -10.81 -1.85 -44.38
N SER A 603 -10.42 -1.11 -45.43
CA SER A 603 -11.09 0.10 -45.90
C SER A 603 -12.56 -0.12 -46.23
N GLU A 604 -12.92 -1.24 -46.86
CA GLU A 604 -14.32 -1.57 -47.17
C GLU A 604 -15.14 -1.82 -45.89
N VAL A 605 -14.59 -2.53 -44.90
CA VAL A 605 -15.25 -2.70 -43.59
C VAL A 605 -15.43 -1.34 -42.91
N ARG A 606 -14.41 -0.48 -42.94
CA ARG A 606 -14.48 0.89 -42.40
C ARG A 606 -15.57 1.71 -43.09
N ARG A 607 -15.66 1.64 -44.43
CA ARG A 607 -16.70 2.34 -45.21
C ARG A 607 -18.10 1.93 -44.75
N GLN A 608 -18.36 0.64 -44.57
CA GLN A 608 -19.66 0.15 -44.08
C GLN A 608 -19.97 0.64 -42.65
N LEU A 609 -18.97 0.71 -41.77
CA LEU A 609 -19.16 1.27 -40.42
C LEU A 609 -19.43 2.78 -40.44
N ASN A 610 -18.75 3.52 -41.33
CA ASN A 610 -18.95 4.96 -41.50
C ASN A 610 -20.36 5.25 -42.04
N CYS A 611 -20.85 4.45 -42.99
CA CYS A 611 -22.25 4.52 -43.45
C CYS A 611 -23.24 4.21 -42.32
N TRP A 612 -22.96 3.20 -41.48
CA TRP A 612 -23.82 2.89 -40.33
C TRP A 612 -23.86 4.02 -39.30
N TRP A 613 -22.75 4.75 -39.12
CA TRP A 613 -22.62 5.81 -38.13
C TRP A 613 -22.91 7.22 -38.67
N ASN A 614 -23.19 7.36 -39.97
CA ASN A 614 -23.40 8.64 -40.66
C ASN A 614 -22.24 9.65 -40.52
N GLU A 615 -20.99 9.18 -40.62
CA GLU A 615 -19.81 10.05 -40.63
C GLU A 615 -19.06 9.98 -41.97
N ILE A 616 -18.63 11.14 -42.48
CA ILE A 616 -17.85 11.25 -43.72
C ILE A 616 -16.41 10.79 -43.44
N PRO A 617 -15.84 9.84 -44.21
CA PRO A 617 -14.47 9.41 -43.99
C PRO A 617 -13.48 10.56 -44.25
N MET A 618 -12.65 10.91 -43.26
CA MET A 618 -11.41 11.64 -43.52
C MET A 618 -10.40 10.71 -44.22
N HIS A 619 -9.53 11.29 -45.06
CA HIS A 619 -8.40 10.58 -45.66
C HIS A 619 -7.37 10.22 -44.58
N ILE A 620 -7.59 9.08 -43.92
CA ILE A 620 -6.72 8.54 -42.88
C ILE A 620 -5.80 7.48 -43.51
N ASN A 621 -4.49 7.68 -43.40
CA ASN A 621 -3.44 6.81 -43.95
C ASN A 621 -2.66 6.06 -42.87
N THR A 622 -2.65 6.58 -41.64
CA THR A 622 -1.91 5.96 -40.51
C THR A 622 -2.81 5.59 -39.33
N ILE A 623 -2.36 4.63 -38.51
CA ILE A 623 -3.01 4.30 -37.23
C ILE A 623 -3.02 5.53 -36.31
N SER A 624 -1.97 6.35 -36.34
CA SER A 624 -1.90 7.57 -35.53
C SER A 624 -3.00 8.55 -35.90
N GLU A 625 -3.13 8.88 -37.19
CA GLU A 625 -4.21 9.73 -37.72
C GLU A 625 -5.59 9.17 -37.37
N PHE A 626 -5.79 7.86 -37.46
CA PHE A 626 -7.06 7.23 -37.09
C PHE A 626 -7.47 7.55 -35.66
N PHE A 627 -6.52 7.43 -34.73
CA PHE A 627 -6.80 7.70 -33.32
C PHE A 627 -6.80 9.20 -32.99
N GLU A 628 -6.12 10.04 -33.76
CA GLU A 628 -6.25 11.50 -33.65
C GLU A 628 -7.63 11.96 -34.11
N ASP A 629 -8.14 11.45 -35.22
CA ASP A 629 -9.51 11.69 -35.68
C ASP A 629 -10.55 11.18 -34.67
N THR A 630 -10.37 9.95 -34.18
CA THR A 630 -11.28 9.35 -33.20
C THR A 630 -11.24 10.03 -31.82
N CYS A 631 -10.15 10.74 -31.45
CA CYS A 631 -9.90 11.17 -30.06
C CYS A 631 -9.48 12.63 -29.86
N CYS A 632 -9.15 13.40 -30.88
CA CYS A 632 -8.51 14.72 -30.77
C CYS A 632 -9.29 15.87 -31.43
N THR A 633 -10.61 15.75 -31.66
CA THR A 633 -11.41 16.95 -31.94
C THR A 633 -11.45 17.83 -30.68
N ASN A 634 -10.93 19.06 -30.75
CA ASN A 634 -10.93 20.04 -29.66
C ASN A 634 -12.33 20.53 -29.25
N GLN A 635 -13.39 20.03 -29.89
CA GLN A 635 -14.77 20.27 -29.50
C GLN A 635 -15.27 19.15 -28.55
N PRO A 636 -16.14 19.48 -27.57
CA PRO A 636 -16.80 18.49 -26.73
C PRO A 636 -17.77 17.64 -27.56
N ASP A 637 -17.25 16.58 -28.17
CA ASP A 637 -18.06 15.58 -28.86
C ASP A 637 -18.64 14.60 -27.83
N LEU A 638 -19.96 14.70 -27.58
CA LEU A 638 -20.71 13.78 -26.71
C LEU A 638 -20.56 12.30 -27.15
N ASN A 639 -20.21 12.05 -28.41
CA ASN A 639 -20.06 10.71 -28.98
C ASN A 639 -18.62 10.16 -28.90
N ARG A 640 -17.64 10.93 -28.42
CA ARG A 640 -16.23 10.50 -28.33
C ARG A 640 -16.02 9.13 -27.66
N PRO A 641 -16.66 8.80 -26.52
CA PRO A 641 -16.51 7.47 -25.92
C PRO A 641 -17.03 6.33 -26.80
N LEU A 642 -18.05 6.59 -27.63
CA LEU A 642 -18.60 5.60 -28.57
C LEU A 642 -17.69 5.40 -29.77
N LYS A 643 -17.13 6.47 -30.33
CA LYS A 643 -16.11 6.42 -31.39
C LYS A 643 -14.89 5.59 -30.95
N GLU A 644 -14.40 5.80 -29.73
CA GLU A 644 -13.33 4.99 -29.14
C GLU A 644 -13.66 3.50 -29.06
N ILE A 645 -14.93 3.16 -28.78
CA ILE A 645 -15.40 1.76 -28.70
C ILE A 645 -15.46 1.15 -30.10
N ILE A 646 -16.01 1.88 -31.08
CA ILE A 646 -16.11 1.46 -32.48
C ILE A 646 -14.71 1.19 -33.04
N GLY A 647 -13.78 2.15 -32.89
CA GLY A 647 -12.40 2.00 -33.35
C GLY A 647 -11.69 0.82 -32.71
N GLN A 648 -11.85 0.60 -31.39
CA GLN A 648 -11.26 -0.56 -30.72
C GLN A 648 -11.88 -1.91 -31.17
N ALA A 649 -13.19 -1.95 -31.43
CA ALA A 649 -13.85 -3.14 -31.96
C ALA A 649 -13.38 -3.45 -33.40
N TYR A 650 -13.26 -2.43 -34.24
CA TYR A 650 -12.73 -2.52 -35.60
C TYR A 650 -11.33 -3.13 -35.62
N PHE A 651 -10.37 -2.54 -34.90
CA PHE A 651 -9.00 -3.07 -34.82
C PHE A 651 -8.98 -4.53 -34.35
N TRP A 652 -9.77 -4.86 -33.33
CA TRP A 652 -9.80 -6.23 -32.81
C TRP A 652 -10.35 -7.26 -33.81
N LEU A 653 -11.44 -6.93 -34.50
CA LEU A 653 -12.13 -7.87 -35.39
C LEU A 653 -11.45 -7.99 -36.76
N ILE A 654 -10.85 -6.91 -37.29
CA ILE A 654 -9.95 -6.99 -38.45
C ILE A 654 -8.76 -7.91 -38.13
N TRP A 655 -8.13 -7.71 -36.97
CA TRP A 655 -7.01 -8.56 -36.55
C TRP A 655 -7.43 -10.04 -36.39
N LYS A 656 -8.59 -10.29 -35.81
CA LYS A 656 -9.13 -11.65 -35.64
C LYS A 656 -9.42 -12.30 -37.00
N GLY A 657 -10.16 -11.62 -37.87
CA GLY A 657 -10.50 -12.12 -39.20
C GLY A 657 -9.27 -12.42 -40.04
N ARG A 658 -8.25 -11.54 -40.02
CA ARG A 658 -6.95 -11.83 -40.64
C ARG A 658 -6.32 -13.10 -40.09
N ASN A 659 -6.26 -13.26 -38.78
CA ASN A 659 -5.64 -14.46 -38.18
C ASN A 659 -6.42 -15.73 -38.51
N ASP A 660 -7.75 -15.65 -38.65
CA ASP A 660 -8.57 -16.76 -39.12
C ASP A 660 -8.23 -17.16 -40.57
N VAL A 661 -7.94 -16.18 -41.45
CA VAL A 661 -7.44 -16.46 -42.80
C VAL A 661 -6.06 -17.12 -42.76
N VAL A 662 -5.14 -16.58 -41.96
CA VAL A 662 -3.73 -17.02 -41.93
C VAL A 662 -3.54 -18.38 -41.27
N PHE A 663 -4.23 -18.65 -40.15
CA PHE A 663 -3.96 -19.81 -39.30
C PHE A 663 -5.06 -20.87 -39.36
N ASN A 664 -6.28 -20.50 -39.78
CA ASN A 664 -7.43 -21.39 -39.80
C ASN A 664 -8.00 -21.60 -41.22
N ASN A 665 -7.32 -21.09 -42.26
CA ASN A 665 -7.71 -21.20 -43.68
C ASN A 665 -9.17 -20.78 -43.95
N LYS A 666 -9.69 -19.79 -43.21
CA LYS A 666 -11.04 -19.26 -43.43
C LYS A 666 -11.04 -18.17 -44.50
N SER A 667 -12.17 -17.98 -45.18
CA SER A 667 -12.37 -16.80 -46.03
C SER A 667 -12.72 -15.56 -45.19
N PHE A 668 -12.31 -14.38 -45.65
CA PHE A 668 -12.65 -13.11 -45.02
C PHE A 668 -13.91 -12.52 -45.64
N ASN A 669 -14.97 -12.33 -44.85
CA ASN A 669 -16.20 -11.68 -45.29
C ASN A 669 -16.27 -10.25 -44.72
N THR A 670 -16.21 -9.24 -45.58
CA THR A 670 -16.25 -7.81 -45.19
C THR A 670 -17.58 -7.44 -44.53
N HIS A 671 -18.71 -7.78 -45.14
CA HIS A 671 -20.04 -7.49 -44.62
C HIS A 671 -20.31 -8.22 -43.29
N GLY A 672 -19.99 -9.51 -43.23
CA GLY A 672 -20.09 -10.30 -42.01
C GLY A 672 -19.22 -9.74 -40.88
N THR A 673 -18.04 -9.21 -41.19
CA THR A 673 -17.15 -8.57 -40.21
C THR A 673 -17.73 -7.23 -39.71
N ALA A 674 -18.30 -6.41 -40.59
CA ALA A 674 -18.98 -5.17 -40.20
C ALA A 674 -20.15 -5.44 -39.24
N ASN A 675 -21.02 -6.41 -39.56
CA ASN A 675 -22.11 -6.83 -38.69
C ASN A 675 -21.60 -7.42 -37.35
N MET A 676 -20.49 -8.17 -37.38
CA MET A 676 -19.85 -8.68 -36.17
C MET A 676 -19.32 -7.54 -35.28
N ILE A 677 -18.80 -6.47 -35.88
CA ILE A 677 -18.35 -5.27 -35.15
C ILE A 677 -19.54 -4.62 -34.45
N GLN A 678 -20.62 -4.35 -35.17
CA GLN A 678 -21.85 -3.77 -34.61
C GLN A 678 -22.39 -4.60 -33.43
N THR A 679 -22.61 -5.91 -33.64
CA THR A 679 -23.13 -6.82 -32.60
C THR A 679 -22.19 -6.93 -31.39
N THR A 680 -20.88 -6.92 -31.61
CA THR A 680 -19.87 -6.94 -30.53
C THR A 680 -19.93 -5.66 -29.70
N ILE A 681 -20.07 -4.50 -30.33
CA ILE A 681 -20.22 -3.21 -29.64
C ILE A 681 -21.49 -3.22 -28.79
N PHE A 682 -22.63 -3.63 -29.35
CA PHE A 682 -23.88 -3.76 -28.62
C PHE A 682 -23.75 -4.69 -27.41
N SER A 683 -23.08 -5.83 -27.58
CA SER A 683 -22.80 -6.77 -26.49
C SER A 683 -21.97 -6.12 -25.37
N TRP A 684 -20.93 -5.36 -25.72
CA TRP A 684 -20.09 -4.66 -24.74
C TRP A 684 -20.86 -3.59 -23.98
N LEU A 685 -21.66 -2.78 -24.69
CA LEU A 685 -22.49 -1.74 -24.08
C LEU A 685 -23.55 -2.36 -23.15
N LYS A 686 -24.29 -3.37 -23.62
CA LYS A 686 -25.34 -4.04 -22.84
C LYS A 686 -24.81 -4.69 -21.57
N SER A 687 -23.64 -5.31 -21.64
CA SER A 687 -23.05 -6.08 -20.53
C SER A 687 -22.29 -5.23 -19.51
N ARG A 688 -21.89 -3.99 -19.85
CA ARG A 688 -20.95 -3.20 -19.02
C ARG A 688 -21.37 -1.78 -18.72
N CYS A 689 -22.49 -1.32 -19.27
CA CYS A 689 -23.10 -0.07 -18.84
C CYS A 689 -23.79 -0.23 -17.47
N ASN A 690 -23.45 0.65 -16.52
CA ASN A 690 -24.25 0.84 -15.32
C ASN A 690 -25.64 1.42 -15.68
N ARG A 691 -26.65 1.30 -14.80
CA ARG A 691 -28.03 1.79 -15.01
C ARG A 691 -28.13 3.19 -15.66
N ARG A 692 -27.25 4.14 -15.29
CA ARG A 692 -27.19 5.52 -15.86
C ARG A 692 -26.70 5.61 -17.31
N ALA A 693 -25.88 4.67 -17.78
CA ALA A 693 -25.38 4.64 -19.15
C ALA A 693 -26.34 3.92 -20.11
N ARG A 694 -27.28 3.11 -19.60
CA ARG A 694 -28.35 2.50 -20.41
C ARG A 694 -29.30 3.55 -20.98
N THR A 695 -29.70 4.54 -20.18
CA THR A 695 -30.63 5.61 -20.61
C THR A 695 -30.06 6.49 -21.73
N MET A 696 -28.75 6.80 -21.70
CA MET A 696 -28.08 7.54 -22.78
C MET A 696 -28.01 6.73 -24.09
N ILE A 697 -27.84 5.41 -24.00
CA ILE A 697 -27.73 4.54 -25.17
C ILE A 697 -29.10 4.24 -25.76
N GLU A 698 -30.12 4.10 -24.91
CA GLU A 698 -31.52 3.94 -25.34
C GLU A 698 -32.04 5.20 -26.07
N SER A 699 -31.62 6.40 -25.67
CA SER A 699 -31.96 7.64 -26.38
C SER A 699 -31.27 7.74 -27.75
N THR A 700 -30.00 7.32 -27.86
CA THR A 700 -29.29 7.27 -29.16
C THR A 700 -29.82 6.14 -30.07
N GLN A 701 -30.23 5.00 -29.49
CA GLN A 701 -30.88 3.91 -30.23
C GLN A 701 -32.21 4.34 -30.84
N ARG A 702 -33.06 5.06 -30.08
CA ARG A 702 -34.31 5.61 -30.62
C ARG A 702 -34.06 6.58 -31.76
N ALA A 703 -32.99 7.39 -31.69
CA ALA A 703 -32.63 8.32 -32.74
C ALA A 703 -32.07 7.66 -34.02
N SER A 704 -31.37 6.52 -33.92
CA SER A 704 -30.90 5.75 -35.10
C SER A 704 -32.01 4.88 -35.73
N ILE A 705 -32.85 4.24 -34.92
CA ILE A 705 -33.94 3.39 -35.42
C ILE A 705 -35.01 4.22 -36.14
N HIS A 706 -35.34 5.42 -35.63
CA HIS A 706 -36.27 6.34 -36.32
C HIS A 706 -35.72 6.87 -37.65
N LYS A 707 -34.40 6.95 -37.84
CA LYS A 707 -33.81 7.45 -39.09
C LYS A 707 -33.77 6.41 -40.20
N ASN A 708 -33.54 5.12 -39.88
CA ASN A 708 -33.56 4.05 -40.88
C ASN A 708 -34.98 3.69 -41.36
N GLN A 709 -36.03 4.00 -40.58
CA GLN A 709 -37.42 3.85 -41.04
C GLN A 709 -37.87 4.96 -42.00
N ASN A 710 -37.14 6.08 -42.08
CA ASN A 710 -37.45 7.20 -42.97
C ASN A 710 -36.64 7.20 -44.27
N THR A 711 -35.83 6.18 -44.54
CA THR A 711 -35.05 6.03 -45.78
C THR A 711 -35.52 4.91 -46.70
N ASP A 712 -36.54 4.14 -46.30
CA ASP A 712 -37.25 3.16 -47.14
C ASP A 712 -38.66 3.67 -47.53
N GLY A 713 -38.78 4.97 -47.81
CA GLY A 713 -39.99 5.64 -48.29
C GLY A 713 -39.77 6.33 -49.61
#